data_AF-R5TKX9-F1
#
_entry.id   AF-R5TKX9-F1
#
_cell.length_a   1.000
_cell.length_b   1.000
_cell.length_c   1.000
_cell.angle_alpha   90.00
_cell.angle_beta   90.00
_cell.angle_gamma   90.00
#
_symmetry.space_group_name_H-M   'P 1'
#
loop_
_entity.id
_entity.type
_entity.pdbx_description
1 polymer ?
#
loop_
_entity_poly.entity_id
_entity_poly.type
_entity_poly.pdbx_seq_one_letter_code
_entity_poly.pdbx_strand_id
1 'polypeptide(L)'
;MQIKNKNDFNGTAQIEVSGSGNGYKVAVWSEENGQDDLVWYSLPGTARVINFDIQNHKKSAGKYNVHVYNWNTTSNLCQAEFRVSSNTTSTLKVSSVDNRSDLYRVQLKFADMPDDVNVVQFPVWNKADQSDIRWITAQQKSNGVWEADVSIPDQQDGAVYQVHAYANLTSGTQVFLGKTTFKVIGPSADVEIQNYNANQGTFDVIVKNVEVPAGVESVRVPVWSEPDQGDLIWYFADRQSDGTYKVHVDIANHHNNRSTYNVHVYVMDNNGVQTLVATTSQQVSETKDELTAEDKSGKETTYQLTLKNQKAAKATSVNFAVWSEQNDQDDLVWYEGKKTSSNTWSAEASIKNHKTAGKYLVHVYGIVNGQQIFLDQTTFEVSEARAALEVGTYDVEKKSFVVTVKGISCKSGVKEVLVPVWSKSNQSDLVWHETKKQSDGSYKVTIKVPSDIKNAEYNVHAYVTGKNGVQSCVGITTKEITDKQIVVSAKDTSKKESTYQVKLENQGKYGRIDDVNFAVWSVANDQDDLIWYSGNKESANVWTADVSISSHKTAGTYNVHVYGVVNGQQINLGQTTFEVSNPKGKTEVRNYNSVKGSFDVIVKNISSKSGVQSVQIPVWNQPDQSDLIWYSAKKQSDGTYKVTVELSKHQNHKGIYNIHTYITTETGIMTFTDGITYNVVGDSSDQDEEKLTTIMGGTATTVEQMMRYYESSGNQYPSEALGKGGAPTLRDFCQMYYEEAVAEGVKAEVAFAQAMKESAWLKFGGIVKIEQFNFAGLGALDGNAQGQAASFSDVRTGIRAQIQHLKAYGSAEDLKSACVDPRFKYVTRNSAKYVEWLGIKENPAGVGWASDKNYGYTIVDMVKVLTSK
;
A
#
# COMPACT_ATOMS: atom_id res chain seq x y z
N MET A 1 -68.53 52.35 -47.71
CA MET A 1 -68.34 51.46 -46.54
C MET A 1 -66.89 50.98 -46.54
N GLN A 2 -66.25 50.85 -45.38
CA GLN A 2 -64.89 50.35 -45.25
C GLN A 2 -64.82 49.32 -44.11
N ILE A 3 -64.04 48.26 -44.30
CA ILE A 3 -63.68 47.32 -43.24
C ILE A 3 -62.32 47.77 -42.69
N LYS A 4 -62.28 48.11 -41.41
CA LYS A 4 -61.10 48.60 -40.70
C LYS A 4 -60.84 47.74 -39.47
N ASN A 5 -59.63 47.87 -38.91
CA ASN A 5 -59.26 47.26 -37.63
C ASN A 5 -59.62 45.76 -37.55
N LYS A 6 -59.49 45.07 -38.69
CA LYS A 6 -59.70 43.64 -38.78
C LYS A 6 -58.59 42.93 -38.02
N ASN A 7 -58.98 41.92 -37.26
CA ASN A 7 -58.09 41.08 -36.48
C ASN A 7 -58.67 39.66 -36.45
N ASP A 8 -58.18 38.80 -37.34
CA ASP A 8 -58.63 37.41 -37.45
C ASP A 8 -58.20 36.55 -36.27
N PHE A 9 -57.12 36.92 -35.57
CA PHE A 9 -56.69 36.21 -34.36
C PHE A 9 -57.74 36.34 -33.24
N ASN A 10 -58.50 37.43 -33.24
CA ASN A 10 -59.62 37.65 -32.33
C ASN A 10 -60.99 37.46 -32.99
N GLY A 11 -61.05 37.23 -34.31
CA GLY A 11 -62.30 37.17 -35.07
C GLY A 11 -63.11 38.46 -35.05
N THR A 12 -62.44 39.63 -35.06
CA THR A 12 -63.10 40.94 -34.94
C THR A 12 -62.80 41.84 -36.13
N ALA A 13 -63.70 42.78 -36.42
CA ALA A 13 -63.50 43.82 -37.43
C ALA A 13 -64.35 45.05 -37.12
N GLN A 14 -64.04 46.19 -37.74
CA GLN A 14 -64.89 47.38 -37.70
C GLN A 14 -65.46 47.66 -39.08
N ILE A 15 -66.78 47.72 -39.18
CA ILE A 15 -67.50 48.06 -40.40
C ILE A 15 -67.91 49.53 -40.31
N GLU A 16 -67.26 50.38 -41.09
CA GLU A 16 -67.54 51.82 -41.13
C GLU A 16 -68.42 52.19 -42.33
N VAL A 17 -69.55 52.85 -42.06
CA VAL A 17 -70.54 53.27 -43.06
C VAL A 17 -70.66 54.80 -43.08
N SER A 18 -70.21 55.42 -44.17
CA SER A 18 -70.21 56.88 -44.38
C SER A 18 -71.24 57.31 -45.45
N GLY A 19 -71.91 58.46 -45.25
CA GLY A 19 -72.89 59.02 -46.20
C GLY A 19 -73.88 60.02 -45.56
N SER A 20 -74.61 60.81 -46.34
CA SER A 20 -75.47 61.93 -45.87
C SER A 20 -76.89 61.56 -45.40
N GLY A 21 -77.23 60.26 -45.29
CA GLY A 21 -78.56 59.80 -44.84
C GLY A 21 -78.80 59.89 -43.31
N ASN A 22 -80.09 59.89 -42.91
CA ASN A 22 -80.57 60.00 -41.51
C ASN A 22 -80.39 58.72 -40.66
N GLY A 23 -79.80 57.67 -41.21
CA GLY A 23 -79.52 56.38 -40.55
C GLY A 23 -79.36 55.24 -41.56
N TYR A 24 -78.86 54.09 -41.11
CA TYR A 24 -78.66 52.89 -41.93
C TYR A 24 -79.05 51.60 -41.19
N LYS A 25 -79.48 50.59 -41.93
CA LYS A 25 -79.57 49.20 -41.46
C LYS A 25 -78.51 48.37 -42.14
N VAL A 26 -77.72 47.61 -41.39
CA VAL A 26 -76.63 46.79 -41.93
C VAL A 26 -76.88 45.33 -41.59
N ALA A 27 -76.97 44.48 -42.61
CA ALA A 27 -77.02 43.04 -42.45
C ALA A 27 -75.62 42.46 -42.62
N VAL A 28 -75.22 41.60 -41.68
CA VAL A 28 -73.96 40.86 -41.73
C VAL A 28 -74.26 39.37 -41.55
N TRP A 29 -73.76 38.51 -42.43
CA TRP A 29 -73.91 37.05 -42.33
C TRP A 29 -72.72 36.33 -42.97
N SER A 30 -72.44 35.10 -42.56
CA SER A 30 -71.39 34.28 -43.17
C SER A 30 -71.92 33.53 -44.39
N GLU A 31 -71.10 33.37 -45.44
CA GLU A 31 -71.45 32.51 -46.57
C GLU A 31 -71.64 31.05 -46.14
N GLU A 32 -70.87 30.60 -45.13
CA GLU A 32 -70.92 29.24 -44.60
C GLU A 32 -72.30 28.86 -44.04
N ASN A 33 -72.99 29.79 -43.36
CA ASN A 33 -74.31 29.55 -42.77
C ASN A 33 -75.47 30.18 -43.57
N GLY A 34 -75.19 30.82 -44.70
CA GLY A 34 -76.21 31.62 -45.39
C GLY A 34 -76.82 32.67 -44.45
N GLN A 35 -78.13 32.94 -44.58
CA GLN A 35 -78.80 33.92 -43.70
C GLN A 35 -79.10 33.38 -42.29
N ASP A 36 -78.70 32.15 -41.94
CA ASP A 36 -79.01 31.54 -40.64
C ASP A 36 -78.18 32.10 -39.47
N ASP A 37 -77.15 32.89 -39.76
CA ASP A 37 -76.37 33.66 -38.79
C ASP A 37 -76.41 35.18 -39.09
N LEU A 38 -77.44 35.60 -39.84
CA LEU A 38 -77.62 36.99 -40.20
C LEU A 38 -77.94 37.84 -38.97
N VAL A 39 -77.10 38.83 -38.71
CA VAL A 39 -77.31 39.83 -37.67
C VAL A 39 -77.58 41.19 -38.31
N TRP A 40 -78.68 41.82 -37.88
CA TRP A 40 -79.03 43.17 -38.26
C TRP A 40 -78.52 44.18 -37.24
N TYR A 41 -77.75 45.15 -37.72
CA TYR A 41 -77.28 46.28 -36.95
C TYR A 41 -78.05 47.54 -37.36
N SER A 42 -78.54 48.29 -36.37
CA SER A 42 -79.23 49.56 -36.59
C SER A 42 -78.31 50.72 -36.22
N LEU A 43 -78.03 51.60 -37.19
CA LEU A 43 -77.19 52.79 -37.01
C LEU A 43 -78.06 54.06 -37.14
N PRO A 44 -78.73 54.50 -36.05
CA PRO A 44 -79.51 55.73 -36.06
C PRO A 44 -78.61 56.98 -36.01
N GLY A 45 -78.98 58.05 -36.71
CA GLY A 45 -78.31 59.34 -36.61
C GLY A 45 -76.87 59.36 -37.12
N THR A 46 -75.94 59.95 -36.35
CA THR A 46 -74.54 60.16 -36.75
C THR A 46 -73.61 58.98 -36.50
N ALA A 47 -74.08 57.84 -35.96
CA ALA A 47 -73.25 56.66 -35.69
C ALA A 47 -72.76 56.00 -37.00
N ARG A 48 -71.45 55.72 -37.09
CA ARG A 48 -70.80 55.29 -38.35
C ARG A 48 -70.09 53.94 -38.30
N VAL A 49 -69.95 53.29 -37.15
CA VAL A 49 -69.10 52.09 -37.00
C VAL A 49 -69.84 50.96 -36.30
N ILE A 50 -69.74 49.75 -36.84
CA ILE A 50 -70.17 48.50 -36.20
C ILE A 50 -68.91 47.74 -35.81
N ASN A 51 -68.82 47.31 -34.54
CA ASN A 51 -67.80 46.36 -34.10
C ASN A 51 -68.32 44.95 -34.37
N PHE A 52 -67.82 44.34 -35.44
CA PHE A 52 -68.06 42.95 -35.76
C PHE A 52 -67.26 42.05 -34.81
N ASP A 53 -67.91 40.99 -34.33
CA ASP A 53 -67.31 39.93 -33.55
C ASP A 53 -67.90 38.59 -34.01
N ILE A 54 -67.02 37.67 -34.42
CA ILE A 54 -67.36 36.32 -34.90
C ILE A 54 -68.18 35.52 -33.88
N GLN A 55 -68.06 35.83 -32.58
CA GLN A 55 -68.85 35.20 -31.53
C GLN A 55 -70.35 35.38 -31.75
N ASN A 56 -70.77 36.49 -32.38
CA ASN A 56 -72.16 36.79 -32.69
C ASN A 56 -72.68 36.05 -33.94
N HIS A 57 -71.78 35.38 -34.66
CA HIS A 57 -72.06 34.71 -35.95
C HIS A 57 -71.70 33.22 -35.89
N LYS A 58 -72.09 32.56 -34.79
CA LYS A 58 -71.84 31.13 -34.51
C LYS A 58 -70.36 30.72 -34.56
N LYS A 59 -69.42 31.68 -34.46
CA LYS A 59 -67.96 31.47 -34.59
C LYS A 59 -67.55 30.94 -35.98
N SER A 60 -68.34 31.22 -37.00
CA SER A 60 -68.15 30.67 -38.34
C SER A 60 -67.04 31.40 -39.08
N ALA A 61 -66.14 30.68 -39.71
CA ALA A 61 -65.03 31.29 -40.44
C ALA A 61 -65.37 31.45 -41.92
N GLY A 62 -64.45 32.03 -42.69
CA GLY A 62 -64.65 32.26 -44.12
C GLY A 62 -65.26 33.61 -44.42
N LYS A 63 -65.98 33.71 -45.53
CA LYS A 63 -66.39 34.98 -46.12
C LYS A 63 -67.69 35.48 -45.50
N TYR A 64 -67.70 36.75 -45.11
CA TYR A 64 -68.83 37.46 -44.55
C TYR A 64 -69.34 38.49 -45.54
N ASN A 65 -70.65 38.48 -45.77
CA ASN A 65 -71.35 39.46 -46.56
C ASN A 65 -71.84 40.59 -45.68
N VAL A 66 -71.64 41.83 -46.11
CA VAL A 66 -72.08 43.04 -45.41
C VAL A 66 -72.91 43.88 -46.37
N HIS A 67 -74.21 43.98 -46.12
CA HIS A 67 -75.15 44.73 -46.95
C HIS A 67 -75.71 45.93 -46.16
N VAL A 68 -75.61 47.11 -46.74
CA VAL A 68 -76.10 48.36 -46.14
C VAL A 68 -77.39 48.80 -46.85
N TYR A 69 -78.42 49.08 -46.07
CA TYR A 69 -79.72 49.54 -46.53
C TYR A 69 -80.07 50.90 -45.94
N ASN A 70 -80.93 51.63 -46.64
CA ASN A 70 -81.49 52.89 -46.15
C ASN A 70 -82.39 52.64 -44.92
N TRP A 71 -82.32 53.50 -43.90
CA TRP A 71 -83.11 53.39 -42.65
C TRP A 71 -84.61 53.11 -42.85
N ASN A 72 -85.23 53.78 -43.84
CA ASN A 72 -86.67 53.81 -44.05
C ASN A 72 -87.15 53.02 -45.28
N THR A 73 -86.25 52.43 -46.07
CA THR A 73 -86.63 51.68 -47.28
C THR A 73 -85.83 50.39 -47.38
N THR A 74 -86.31 49.43 -48.16
CA THR A 74 -85.59 48.17 -48.44
C THR A 74 -84.51 48.32 -49.51
N SER A 75 -84.18 49.55 -49.91
CA SER A 75 -83.19 49.82 -50.96
C SER A 75 -81.78 49.55 -50.44
N ASN A 76 -81.07 48.61 -51.08
CA ASN A 76 -79.65 48.36 -50.86
C ASN A 76 -78.85 49.57 -51.38
N LEU A 77 -77.94 50.08 -50.55
CA LEU A 77 -77.12 51.24 -50.84
C LEU A 77 -75.70 50.85 -51.25
N CYS A 78 -75.12 49.88 -50.56
CA CYS A 78 -73.82 49.29 -50.91
C CYS A 78 -73.64 47.93 -50.23
N GLN A 79 -72.75 47.14 -50.78
CA GLN A 79 -72.31 45.86 -50.21
C GLN A 79 -70.79 45.76 -50.21
N ALA A 80 -70.25 44.98 -49.28
CA ALA A 80 -68.85 44.53 -49.30
C ALA A 80 -68.76 43.18 -48.60
N GLU A 81 -67.60 42.58 -48.73
CA GLU A 81 -67.31 41.29 -48.14
C GLU A 81 -65.95 41.36 -47.45
N PHE A 82 -65.78 40.58 -46.39
CA PHE A 82 -64.49 40.36 -45.77
C PHE A 82 -64.40 38.90 -45.31
N ARG A 83 -63.19 38.38 -45.18
CA ARG A 83 -62.97 36.99 -44.79
C ARG A 83 -62.36 36.93 -43.40
N VAL A 84 -62.83 36.01 -42.56
CA VAL A 84 -62.19 35.67 -41.29
C VAL A 84 -61.51 34.32 -41.44
N SER A 85 -60.21 34.23 -41.14
CA SER A 85 -59.48 32.96 -41.23
C SER A 85 -60.04 31.86 -40.32
N SER A 86 -60.02 30.63 -40.84
CA SER A 86 -60.51 29.43 -40.16
C SER A 86 -59.54 28.91 -39.10
N ASN A 87 -58.24 29.11 -39.29
CA ASN A 87 -57.20 28.67 -38.36
C ASN A 87 -55.96 29.56 -38.44
N THR A 88 -55.83 30.49 -37.50
CA THR A 88 -54.72 31.45 -37.46
C THR A 88 -53.44 30.89 -36.82
N THR A 89 -53.41 29.59 -36.45
CA THR A 89 -52.19 28.97 -35.89
C THR A 89 -51.06 28.94 -36.91
N SER A 90 -49.82 28.97 -36.39
CA SER A 90 -48.62 28.97 -37.22
C SER A 90 -47.56 28.02 -36.67
N THR A 91 -46.67 27.56 -37.56
CA THR A 91 -45.51 26.74 -37.21
C THR A 91 -44.23 27.49 -37.54
N LEU A 92 -43.28 27.51 -36.59
CA LEU A 92 -42.00 28.20 -36.71
C LEU A 92 -40.86 27.17 -36.73
N LYS A 93 -39.99 27.23 -37.73
CA LYS A 93 -38.84 26.33 -37.88
C LYS A 93 -37.58 27.12 -38.21
N VAL A 94 -36.44 26.60 -37.79
CA VAL A 94 -35.12 27.12 -38.13
C VAL A 94 -34.25 25.98 -38.63
N SER A 95 -33.51 26.22 -39.72
CA SER A 95 -32.56 25.27 -40.29
C SER A 95 -31.33 26.00 -40.82
N SER A 96 -30.15 25.38 -40.75
CA SER A 96 -28.95 25.89 -41.42
C SER A 96 -29.16 25.92 -42.94
N VAL A 97 -28.67 26.97 -43.59
CA VAL A 97 -28.67 27.10 -45.05
C VAL A 97 -27.35 26.53 -45.57
N ASP A 98 -27.41 25.63 -46.55
CA ASP A 98 -26.23 25.01 -47.17
C ASP A 98 -25.23 24.39 -46.17
N ASN A 99 -25.73 23.90 -45.02
CA ASN A 99 -24.94 23.38 -43.91
C ASN A 99 -23.90 24.37 -43.33
N ARG A 100 -24.12 25.67 -43.55
CA ARG A 100 -23.29 26.74 -42.98
C ARG A 100 -23.66 27.01 -41.52
N SER A 101 -22.63 27.25 -40.70
CA SER A 101 -22.75 27.61 -39.29
C SER A 101 -23.05 29.09 -39.05
N ASP A 102 -22.97 29.94 -40.08
CA ASP A 102 -23.21 31.38 -40.01
C ASP A 102 -24.48 31.85 -40.72
N LEU A 103 -25.28 30.92 -41.27
CA LEU A 103 -26.47 31.27 -42.04
C LEU A 103 -27.63 30.32 -41.74
N TYR A 104 -28.70 30.87 -41.18
CA TYR A 104 -29.89 30.11 -40.78
C TYR A 104 -31.15 30.68 -41.43
N ARG A 105 -32.02 29.80 -41.92
CA ARG A 105 -33.33 30.18 -42.45
C ARG A 105 -34.40 29.98 -41.39
N VAL A 106 -35.09 31.06 -41.05
CA VAL A 106 -36.29 31.04 -40.21
C VAL A 106 -37.50 31.00 -41.13
N GLN A 107 -38.34 29.97 -40.98
CA GLN A 107 -39.57 29.80 -41.74
C GLN A 107 -40.77 29.76 -40.80
N LEU A 108 -41.76 30.59 -41.09
CA LEU A 108 -43.08 30.58 -40.46
C LEU A 108 -44.14 30.16 -41.47
N LYS A 109 -44.99 29.19 -41.11
CA LYS A 109 -46.13 28.75 -41.93
C LYS A 109 -47.44 28.84 -41.15
N PHE A 110 -48.37 29.67 -41.62
CA PHE A 110 -49.76 29.71 -41.15
C PHE A 110 -50.56 28.49 -41.65
N ALA A 111 -51.46 27.98 -40.82
CA ALA A 111 -52.43 26.95 -41.22
C ALA A 111 -53.47 27.52 -42.19
N ASP A 112 -54.00 28.70 -41.88
CA ASP A 112 -54.80 29.54 -42.76
C ASP A 112 -54.32 31.00 -42.65
N MET A 113 -53.88 31.59 -43.77
CA MET A 113 -53.27 32.93 -43.78
C MET A 113 -54.33 34.00 -43.48
N PRO A 114 -54.14 34.82 -42.43
CA PRO A 114 -55.00 35.96 -42.17
C PRO A 114 -54.79 37.11 -43.15
N ASP A 115 -55.88 37.58 -43.74
CA ASP A 115 -55.86 38.64 -44.76
C ASP A 115 -55.39 40.00 -44.18
N ASP A 116 -55.47 40.16 -42.85
CA ASP A 116 -55.06 41.38 -42.14
C ASP A 116 -53.59 41.41 -41.73
N VAL A 117 -52.82 40.32 -41.95
CA VAL A 117 -51.38 40.31 -41.71
C VAL A 117 -50.67 41.08 -42.83
N ASN A 118 -50.01 42.18 -42.47
CA ASN A 118 -49.25 43.02 -43.40
C ASN A 118 -47.80 42.53 -43.56
N VAL A 119 -47.14 42.20 -42.45
CA VAL A 119 -45.75 41.73 -42.45
C VAL A 119 -45.46 40.80 -41.27
N VAL A 120 -44.58 39.84 -41.48
CA VAL A 120 -44.02 39.00 -40.42
C VAL A 120 -42.58 39.43 -40.11
N GLN A 121 -42.23 39.52 -38.84
CA GLN A 121 -40.88 39.85 -38.38
C GLN A 121 -40.37 38.83 -37.36
N PHE A 122 -39.08 38.52 -37.44
CA PHE A 122 -38.36 37.63 -36.55
C PHE A 122 -37.29 38.39 -35.77
N PRO A 123 -37.51 38.76 -34.50
CA PRO A 123 -36.41 39.19 -33.65
C PRO A 123 -35.55 37.99 -33.23
N VAL A 124 -34.23 38.17 -33.36
CA VAL A 124 -33.22 37.15 -33.07
C VAL A 124 -32.11 37.73 -32.18
N TRP A 125 -31.74 37.02 -31.11
CA TRP A 125 -30.71 37.44 -30.14
C TRP A 125 -30.10 36.24 -29.41
N ASN A 126 -28.92 36.39 -28.80
CA ASN A 126 -28.32 35.37 -27.93
C ASN A 126 -27.99 35.84 -26.51
N LYS A 127 -27.95 37.15 -26.22
CA LYS A 127 -27.66 37.65 -24.88
C LYS A 127 -28.91 37.65 -24.00
N ALA A 128 -28.73 37.31 -22.73
CA ALA A 128 -29.83 37.25 -21.77
C ALA A 128 -30.56 38.60 -21.59
N ASP A 129 -29.83 39.71 -21.73
CA ASP A 129 -30.37 41.08 -21.65
C ASP A 129 -31.00 41.59 -22.96
N GLN A 130 -30.98 40.79 -24.02
CA GLN A 130 -31.46 41.11 -25.37
C GLN A 130 -30.77 42.33 -26.02
N SER A 131 -29.59 42.72 -25.52
CA SER A 131 -28.86 43.88 -26.04
C SER A 131 -28.41 43.73 -27.50
N ASP A 132 -28.35 42.49 -28.00
CA ASP A 132 -27.96 42.14 -29.38
C ASP A 132 -29.15 41.82 -30.30
N ILE A 133 -30.38 42.12 -29.88
CA ILE A 133 -31.59 41.78 -30.65
C ILE A 133 -31.64 42.45 -32.02
N ARG A 134 -31.86 41.63 -33.06
CA ARG A 134 -32.01 42.06 -34.45
C ARG A 134 -33.37 41.66 -34.97
N TRP A 135 -34.16 42.64 -35.40
CA TRP A 135 -35.47 42.42 -36.02
C TRP A 135 -35.32 42.20 -37.52
N ILE A 136 -35.70 41.01 -37.99
CA ILE A 136 -35.53 40.60 -39.37
C ILE A 136 -36.91 40.51 -40.03
N THR A 137 -37.14 41.33 -41.04
CA THR A 137 -38.40 41.33 -41.79
C THR A 137 -38.43 40.15 -42.75
N ALA A 138 -39.45 39.30 -42.63
CA ALA A 138 -39.62 38.12 -43.46
C ALA A 138 -40.24 38.46 -44.82
N GLN A 139 -39.88 37.67 -45.82
CA GLN A 139 -40.48 37.71 -47.15
C GLN A 139 -41.53 36.61 -47.28
N GLN A 140 -42.71 36.95 -47.80
CA GLN A 140 -43.72 35.96 -48.13
C GLN A 140 -43.28 35.19 -49.38
N LYS A 141 -43.01 33.89 -49.24
CA LYS A 141 -42.58 33.03 -50.36
C LYS A 141 -43.76 32.42 -51.13
N SER A 142 -44.82 32.11 -50.39
CA SER A 142 -46.11 31.65 -50.92
C SER A 142 -47.21 32.00 -49.94
N ASN A 143 -48.48 31.85 -50.31
CA ASN A 143 -49.60 32.13 -49.40
C ASN A 143 -49.40 31.38 -48.06
N GLY A 144 -49.43 32.11 -46.94
CA GLY A 144 -49.20 31.57 -45.60
C GLY A 144 -47.75 31.21 -45.21
N VAL A 145 -46.74 31.32 -46.09
CA VAL A 145 -45.34 30.96 -45.79
C VAL A 145 -44.43 32.18 -45.86
N TRP A 146 -43.76 32.48 -44.75
CA TRP A 146 -42.86 33.61 -44.56
C TRP A 146 -41.46 33.13 -44.19
N GLU A 147 -40.44 33.66 -44.85
CA GLU A 147 -39.04 33.26 -44.62
C GLU A 147 -38.11 34.46 -44.47
N ALA A 148 -37.08 34.29 -43.63
CA ALA A 148 -35.93 35.18 -43.61
C ALA A 148 -34.64 34.40 -43.34
N ASP A 149 -33.55 34.85 -43.97
CA ASP A 149 -32.22 34.34 -43.68
C ASP A 149 -31.55 35.22 -42.62
N VAL A 150 -30.91 34.56 -41.66
CA VAL A 150 -30.28 35.15 -40.48
C VAL A 150 -28.80 34.87 -40.54
N SER A 151 -27.99 35.91 -40.74
CA SER A 151 -26.54 35.81 -40.74
C SER A 151 -25.96 36.01 -39.33
N ILE A 152 -25.03 35.14 -38.95
CA ILE A 152 -24.30 35.11 -37.68
C ILE A 152 -22.79 35.18 -37.99
N PRO A 153 -22.28 36.36 -38.40
CA PRO A 153 -20.88 36.50 -38.84
C PRO A 153 -19.89 36.27 -37.70
N ASP A 154 -20.24 36.68 -36.48
CA ASP A 154 -19.45 36.45 -35.27
C ASP A 154 -19.81 35.08 -34.66
N GLN A 155 -19.43 34.02 -35.37
CA GLN A 155 -19.69 32.63 -34.99
C GLN A 155 -19.14 32.35 -33.59
N GLN A 156 -20.03 32.23 -32.61
CA GLN A 156 -19.70 31.70 -31.29
C GLN A 156 -20.18 30.26 -31.26
N ASP A 157 -19.25 29.32 -31.51
CA ASP A 157 -19.57 27.91 -31.44
C ASP A 157 -20.21 27.57 -30.08
N GLY A 158 -21.29 26.82 -30.11
CA GLY A 158 -22.09 26.51 -28.93
C GLY A 158 -23.16 27.53 -28.55
N ALA A 159 -23.16 28.75 -29.11
CA ALA A 159 -24.13 29.78 -28.75
C ALA A 159 -25.56 29.42 -29.18
N VAL A 160 -26.53 29.71 -28.30
CA VAL A 160 -27.96 29.46 -28.55
C VAL A 160 -28.65 30.80 -28.83
N TYR A 161 -29.18 30.94 -30.04
CA TYR A 161 -29.97 32.08 -30.46
C TYR A 161 -31.45 31.81 -30.20
N GLN A 162 -32.11 32.81 -29.63
CA GLN A 162 -33.56 32.87 -29.46
C GLN A 162 -34.18 33.48 -30.71
N VAL A 163 -35.31 32.93 -31.16
CA VAL A 163 -36.08 33.43 -32.30
C VAL A 163 -37.53 33.52 -31.89
N HIS A 164 -38.11 34.72 -31.94
CA HIS A 164 -39.56 34.90 -31.85
C HIS A 164 -40.13 35.22 -33.24
N ALA A 165 -41.45 35.12 -33.39
CA ALA A 165 -42.16 35.53 -34.58
C ALA A 165 -43.35 36.42 -34.23
N TYR A 166 -43.49 37.53 -34.96
CA TYR A 166 -44.59 38.48 -34.80
C TYR A 166 -45.21 38.82 -36.15
N ALA A 167 -46.54 38.89 -36.21
CA ALA A 167 -47.27 39.49 -37.33
C ALA A 167 -47.67 40.92 -36.96
N ASN A 168 -47.37 41.89 -37.83
CA ASN A 168 -47.96 43.21 -37.74
C ASN A 168 -49.18 43.25 -38.66
N LEU A 169 -50.34 43.55 -38.08
CA LEU A 169 -51.59 43.65 -38.81
C LEU A 169 -51.68 44.99 -39.53
N THR A 170 -52.55 45.08 -40.54
CA THR A 170 -52.87 46.35 -41.24
C THR A 170 -53.40 47.44 -40.31
N SER A 171 -53.93 47.07 -39.14
CA SER A 171 -54.34 47.99 -38.07
C SER A 171 -53.18 48.59 -37.26
N GLY A 172 -51.96 48.09 -37.44
CA GLY A 172 -50.79 48.42 -36.62
C GLY A 172 -50.65 47.57 -35.34
N THR A 173 -51.61 46.70 -35.04
CA THR A 173 -51.51 45.74 -33.93
C THR A 173 -50.43 44.69 -34.22
N GLN A 174 -49.59 44.39 -33.24
CA GLN A 174 -48.61 43.31 -33.32
C GLN A 174 -49.13 42.06 -32.58
N VAL A 175 -49.06 40.90 -33.23
CA VAL A 175 -49.50 39.61 -32.71
C VAL A 175 -48.32 38.67 -32.60
N PHE A 176 -48.11 38.07 -31.43
CA PHE A 176 -47.10 37.04 -31.21
C PHE A 176 -47.54 35.71 -31.81
N LEU A 177 -46.70 35.10 -32.64
CA LEU A 177 -47.02 33.90 -33.41
C LEU A 177 -46.34 32.64 -32.86
N GLY A 178 -45.24 32.80 -32.14
CA GLY A 178 -44.49 31.69 -31.56
C GLY A 178 -43.02 32.03 -31.29
N LYS A 179 -42.30 31.07 -30.71
CA LYS A 179 -40.87 31.14 -30.42
C LYS A 179 -40.17 29.80 -30.65
N THR A 180 -38.88 29.86 -30.94
CA THR A 180 -37.99 28.72 -31.09
C THR A 180 -36.55 29.15 -30.81
N THR A 181 -35.60 28.23 -30.88
CA THR A 181 -34.18 28.51 -30.75
C THR A 181 -33.37 27.75 -31.81
N PHE A 182 -32.13 28.17 -32.05
CA PHE A 182 -31.15 27.36 -32.78
C PHE A 182 -29.77 27.51 -32.12
N LYS A 183 -28.94 26.47 -32.24
CA LYS A 183 -27.57 26.43 -31.72
C LYS A 183 -26.59 26.57 -32.87
N VAL A 184 -25.58 27.42 -32.71
CA VAL A 184 -24.44 27.48 -33.63
C VAL A 184 -23.53 26.29 -33.36
N ILE A 185 -23.24 25.52 -34.40
CA ILE A 185 -22.32 24.38 -34.37
C ILE A 185 -21.21 24.71 -35.38
N GLY A 186 -19.99 24.90 -34.90
CA GLY A 186 -18.81 25.19 -35.69
C GLY A 186 -17.89 23.97 -35.86
N PRO A 187 -16.82 24.10 -36.66
CA PRO A 187 -15.78 23.08 -36.78
C PRO A 187 -15.08 22.82 -35.43
N SER A 188 -14.89 21.56 -35.05
CA SER A 188 -14.13 21.17 -33.86
C SER A 188 -13.30 19.91 -34.09
N ALA A 189 -12.24 19.72 -33.30
CA ALA A 189 -11.41 18.52 -33.27
C ALA A 189 -10.62 18.46 -31.96
N ASP A 190 -10.15 17.27 -31.60
CA ASP A 190 -9.14 17.07 -30.57
C ASP A 190 -7.77 16.82 -31.21
N VAL A 191 -6.69 17.20 -30.51
CA VAL A 191 -5.32 16.93 -30.94
C VAL A 191 -4.49 16.31 -29.82
N GLU A 192 -3.66 15.33 -30.17
CA GLU A 192 -2.68 14.75 -29.26
C GLU A 192 -1.37 14.43 -29.96
N ILE A 193 -0.29 14.36 -29.17
CA ILE A 193 1.02 13.92 -29.65
C ILE A 193 1.20 12.45 -29.31
N GLN A 194 1.66 11.68 -30.29
CA GLN A 194 2.00 10.26 -30.13
C GLN A 194 3.40 9.96 -30.68
N ASN A 195 3.92 8.77 -30.38
CA ASN A 195 5.15 8.22 -30.96
C ASN A 195 6.37 9.16 -30.88
N TYR A 196 6.46 9.96 -29.82
CA TYR A 196 7.62 10.82 -29.62
C TYR A 196 8.89 9.99 -29.38
N ASN A 197 9.89 10.19 -30.23
CA ASN A 197 11.21 9.59 -30.11
C ASN A 197 12.25 10.68 -29.84
N ALA A 198 12.72 10.78 -28.60
CA ALA A 198 13.68 11.81 -28.17
C ALA A 198 15.04 11.72 -28.89
N ASN A 199 15.46 10.51 -29.28
CA ASN A 199 16.75 10.31 -29.95
C ASN A 199 16.70 10.80 -31.39
N GLN A 200 15.63 10.48 -32.11
CA GLN A 200 15.43 10.90 -33.50
C GLN A 200 14.89 12.33 -33.60
N GLY A 201 14.24 12.82 -32.53
CA GLY A 201 13.53 14.10 -32.58
C GLY A 201 12.30 14.04 -33.48
N THR A 202 11.57 12.92 -33.45
CA THR A 202 10.37 12.73 -34.27
C THR A 202 9.14 12.55 -33.39
N PHE A 203 7.98 12.98 -33.85
CA PHE A 203 6.70 12.72 -33.19
C PHE A 203 5.55 12.76 -34.19
N ASP A 204 4.44 12.12 -33.83
CA ASP A 204 3.21 12.13 -34.64
C ASP A 204 2.18 13.07 -34.00
N VAL A 205 1.55 13.91 -34.82
CA VAL A 205 0.37 14.71 -34.43
C VAL A 205 -0.87 13.96 -34.90
N ILE A 206 -1.73 13.57 -33.96
CA ILE A 206 -2.98 12.86 -34.23
C ILE A 206 -4.15 13.80 -33.96
N VAL A 207 -4.98 14.02 -34.98
CA VAL A 207 -6.20 14.82 -34.91
C VAL A 207 -7.41 13.89 -34.96
N LYS A 208 -8.27 13.94 -33.94
CA LYS A 208 -9.41 13.04 -33.75
C LYS A 208 -10.68 13.82 -33.47
N ASN A 209 -11.82 13.12 -33.48
CA ASN A 209 -13.15 13.71 -33.22
C ASN A 209 -13.43 14.94 -34.10
N VAL A 210 -13.05 14.87 -35.37
CA VAL A 210 -13.20 16.00 -36.31
C VAL A 210 -14.66 16.14 -36.71
N GLU A 211 -15.32 17.16 -36.19
CA GLU A 211 -16.71 17.49 -36.48
C GLU A 211 -16.77 18.80 -37.26
N VAL A 212 -17.17 18.74 -38.53
CA VAL A 212 -17.27 19.91 -39.41
C VAL A 212 -18.59 19.86 -40.17
N PRO A 213 -19.57 20.74 -39.85
CA PRO A 213 -20.91 20.69 -40.45
C PRO A 213 -20.92 20.80 -41.99
N ALA A 214 -20.05 21.64 -42.55
CA ALA A 214 -19.91 21.79 -44.01
C ALA A 214 -19.07 20.65 -44.66
N GLY A 215 -18.55 19.72 -43.87
CA GLY A 215 -17.59 18.70 -44.28
C GLY A 215 -16.16 19.24 -44.36
N VAL A 216 -15.19 18.32 -44.36
CA VAL A 216 -13.75 18.63 -44.31
C VAL A 216 -13.16 18.61 -45.72
N GLU A 217 -12.59 19.74 -46.16
CA GLU A 217 -11.77 19.81 -47.37
C GLU A 217 -10.33 19.36 -47.09
N SER A 218 -9.71 19.93 -46.05
CA SER A 218 -8.35 19.56 -45.63
C SER A 218 -8.09 19.86 -44.16
N VAL A 219 -7.17 19.10 -43.55
CA VAL A 219 -6.64 19.38 -42.20
C VAL A 219 -5.17 19.76 -42.34
N ARG A 220 -4.80 20.91 -41.79
CA ARG A 220 -3.44 21.47 -41.87
C ARG A 220 -2.90 21.71 -40.47
N VAL A 221 -1.65 21.32 -40.26
CA VAL A 221 -1.01 21.34 -38.94
C VAL A 221 0.29 22.15 -39.06
N PRO A 222 0.29 23.46 -38.79
CA PRO A 222 1.52 24.21 -38.68
C PRO A 222 2.24 23.87 -37.37
N VAL A 223 3.55 23.66 -37.50
CA VAL A 223 4.45 23.31 -36.39
C VAL A 223 5.67 24.22 -36.43
N TRP A 224 6.11 24.73 -35.28
CA TRP A 224 7.33 25.54 -35.13
C TRP A 224 7.92 25.35 -33.74
N SER A 225 9.22 25.59 -33.58
CA SER A 225 9.91 25.50 -32.30
C SER A 225 10.06 26.86 -31.62
N GLU A 226 10.08 26.91 -30.29
CA GLU A 226 10.34 28.14 -29.54
C GLU A 226 11.77 28.69 -29.79
N PRO A 227 11.98 30.02 -29.69
CA PRO A 227 11.09 31.02 -29.10
C PRO A 227 10.14 31.76 -30.06
N ASP A 228 10.33 31.64 -31.37
CA ASP A 228 9.56 32.38 -32.38
C ASP A 228 9.11 31.46 -33.53
N GLN A 229 8.39 31.97 -34.53
CA GLN A 229 7.90 31.17 -35.66
C GLN A 229 8.92 31.06 -36.81
N GLY A 230 10.21 31.25 -36.54
CA GLY A 230 11.27 31.30 -37.56
C GLY A 230 11.45 30.02 -38.38
N ASP A 231 11.04 28.87 -37.84
CA ASP A 231 11.15 27.55 -38.47
C ASP A 231 9.79 26.90 -38.76
N LEU A 232 8.73 27.71 -38.87
CA LEU A 232 7.37 27.23 -39.05
C LEU A 232 7.20 26.45 -40.38
N ILE A 233 6.65 25.25 -40.28
CA ILE A 233 6.28 24.40 -41.43
C ILE A 233 4.80 24.04 -41.33
N TRP A 234 4.07 24.20 -42.44
CA TRP A 234 2.69 23.75 -42.60
C TRP A 234 2.65 22.33 -43.16
N TYR A 235 2.14 21.38 -42.37
CA TYR A 235 1.92 20.02 -42.81
C TYR A 235 0.47 19.80 -43.26
N PHE A 236 0.26 19.02 -44.32
CA PHE A 236 -1.04 18.44 -44.63
C PHE A 236 -1.20 17.13 -43.86
N ALA A 237 -2.31 16.96 -43.15
CA ALA A 237 -2.56 15.76 -42.38
C ALA A 237 -3.21 14.67 -43.25
N ASP A 238 -2.65 13.47 -43.20
CA ASP A 238 -3.16 12.32 -43.94
C ASP A 238 -4.34 11.69 -43.20
N ARG A 239 -5.47 11.54 -43.89
CA ARG A 239 -6.65 10.88 -43.34
C ARG A 239 -6.42 9.37 -43.21
N GLN A 240 -6.56 8.85 -42.00
CA GLN A 240 -6.39 7.44 -41.66
C GLN A 240 -7.71 6.65 -41.86
N SER A 241 -7.63 5.32 -41.86
CA SER A 241 -8.79 4.44 -42.09
C SER A 241 -9.85 4.49 -40.98
N ASP A 242 -9.44 4.86 -39.76
CA ASP A 242 -10.31 5.03 -38.60
C ASP A 242 -10.99 6.41 -38.54
N GLY A 243 -10.70 7.29 -39.52
CA GLY A 243 -11.24 8.65 -39.60
C GLY A 243 -10.42 9.72 -38.89
N THR A 244 -9.33 9.36 -38.20
CA THR A 244 -8.36 10.33 -37.67
C THR A 244 -7.49 10.93 -38.76
N TYR A 245 -6.80 12.04 -38.48
CA TYR A 245 -5.79 12.60 -39.36
C TYR A 245 -4.42 12.58 -38.66
N LYS A 246 -3.37 12.28 -39.42
CA LYS A 246 -2.01 12.13 -38.89
C LYS A 246 -1.01 13.00 -39.65
N VAL A 247 -0.11 13.63 -38.90
CA VAL A 247 1.12 14.24 -39.42
C VAL A 247 2.31 13.60 -38.72
N HIS A 248 3.33 13.21 -39.47
CA HIS A 248 4.64 12.85 -38.91
C HIS A 248 5.57 14.07 -38.95
N VAL A 249 6.09 14.47 -37.79
CA VAL A 249 7.00 15.62 -37.63
C VAL A 249 8.39 15.11 -37.31
N ASP A 250 9.38 15.65 -38.01
CA ASP A 250 10.81 15.41 -37.78
C ASP A 250 11.51 16.77 -37.57
N ILE A 251 12.16 16.95 -36.41
CA ILE A 251 12.87 18.19 -36.10
C ILE A 251 14.03 18.47 -37.05
N ALA A 252 14.51 17.48 -37.83
CA ALA A 252 15.50 17.71 -38.88
C ALA A 252 15.02 18.76 -39.89
N ASN A 253 13.70 18.87 -40.10
CA ASN A 253 13.08 19.88 -40.95
C ASN A 253 12.99 21.26 -40.26
N HIS A 254 13.11 21.30 -38.94
CA HIS A 254 13.01 22.48 -38.08
C HIS A 254 14.38 22.87 -37.50
N HIS A 255 15.41 22.85 -38.35
CA HIS A 255 16.81 23.16 -38.00
C HIS A 255 17.41 22.34 -36.85
N ASN A 256 16.79 21.21 -36.47
CA ASN A 256 17.13 20.42 -35.28
C ASN A 256 17.05 21.18 -33.96
N ASN A 257 16.18 22.20 -33.88
CA ASN A 257 15.96 22.93 -32.64
C ASN A 257 15.43 21.98 -31.56
N ARG A 258 16.01 22.05 -30.35
CA ARG A 258 15.59 21.21 -29.21
C ARG A 258 14.95 22.08 -28.13
N SER A 259 13.73 22.50 -28.40
CA SER A 259 12.90 23.35 -27.55
C SER A 259 11.45 22.86 -27.54
N THR A 260 10.51 23.68 -27.08
CA THR A 260 9.08 23.44 -27.20
C THR A 260 8.64 23.57 -28.65
N TYR A 261 8.03 22.55 -29.22
CA TYR A 261 7.35 22.62 -30.52
C TYR A 261 5.88 22.94 -30.31
N ASN A 262 5.43 24.06 -30.86
CA ASN A 262 4.03 24.47 -30.86
C ASN A 262 3.33 23.82 -32.06
N VAL A 263 2.13 23.29 -31.83
CA VAL A 263 1.35 22.57 -32.84
C VAL A 263 -0.06 23.15 -32.84
N HIS A 264 -0.46 23.75 -33.96
CA HIS A 264 -1.84 24.17 -34.18
C HIS A 264 -2.51 23.25 -35.19
N VAL A 265 -3.84 23.16 -35.15
CA VAL A 265 -4.63 22.37 -36.09
C VAL A 265 -5.70 23.24 -36.71
N TYR A 266 -5.61 23.41 -38.02
CA TYR A 266 -6.60 24.13 -38.82
C TYR A 266 -7.38 23.15 -39.68
N VAL A 267 -8.69 23.35 -39.76
CA VAL A 267 -9.54 22.65 -40.72
C VAL A 267 -10.05 23.64 -41.74
N MET A 268 -9.89 23.31 -43.02
CA MET A 268 -10.59 23.96 -44.13
C MET A 268 -11.88 23.18 -44.39
N ASP A 269 -13.01 23.85 -44.32
CA ASP A 269 -14.30 23.25 -44.68
C ASP A 269 -14.55 23.29 -46.19
N ASN A 270 -15.55 22.55 -46.69
CA ASN A 270 -15.88 22.54 -48.13
C ASN A 270 -16.39 23.88 -48.68
N ASN A 271 -16.67 24.86 -47.82
CA ASN A 271 -17.04 26.22 -48.21
C ASN A 271 -15.82 27.14 -48.32
N GLY A 272 -14.60 26.63 -48.08
CA GLY A 272 -13.35 27.38 -48.15
C GLY A 272 -13.06 28.21 -46.90
N VAL A 273 -13.71 27.92 -45.76
CA VAL A 273 -13.46 28.60 -44.49
C VAL A 273 -12.43 27.82 -43.68
N GLN A 274 -11.35 28.49 -43.26
CA GLN A 274 -10.31 27.91 -42.41
C GLN A 274 -10.51 28.29 -40.94
N THR A 275 -10.61 27.29 -40.08
CA THR A 275 -10.84 27.48 -38.63
C THR A 275 -9.75 26.80 -37.81
N LEU A 276 -9.20 27.48 -36.81
CA LEU A 276 -8.34 26.87 -35.79
C LEU A 276 -9.23 26.04 -34.85
N VAL A 277 -9.05 24.72 -34.84
CA VAL A 277 -9.92 23.82 -34.07
C VAL A 277 -9.23 23.23 -32.83
N ALA A 278 -7.90 23.17 -32.81
CA ALA A 278 -7.15 22.64 -31.66
C ALA A 278 -5.71 23.15 -31.61
N THR A 279 -5.09 23.10 -30.43
CA THR A 279 -3.68 23.44 -30.20
C THR A 279 -3.06 22.49 -29.19
N THR A 280 -1.77 22.15 -29.35
CA THR A 280 -0.98 21.41 -28.37
C THR A 280 0.51 21.77 -28.51
N SER A 281 1.38 21.11 -27.74
CA SER A 281 2.83 21.26 -27.87
C SER A 281 3.57 19.97 -27.56
N GLN A 282 4.82 19.86 -28.03
CA GLN A 282 5.74 18.78 -27.70
C GLN A 282 7.09 19.36 -27.24
N GLN A 283 7.52 19.03 -26.03
CA GLN A 283 8.86 19.38 -25.54
C GLN A 283 9.91 18.44 -26.15
N VAL A 284 10.89 18.99 -26.86
CA VAL A 284 12.00 18.21 -27.44
C VAL A 284 13.29 18.56 -26.72
N SER A 285 13.69 17.73 -25.76
CA SER A 285 14.88 17.98 -24.94
C SER A 285 16.18 17.53 -25.61
N GLU A 286 17.31 18.06 -25.14
CA GLU A 286 18.64 17.59 -25.51
C GLU A 286 18.85 16.11 -25.16
N THR A 287 19.47 15.34 -26.06
CA THR A 287 20.03 14.03 -25.72
C THR A 287 21.31 14.27 -24.95
N LYS A 288 21.29 14.07 -23.63
CA LYS A 288 22.50 14.20 -22.81
C LYS A 288 23.51 13.12 -23.22
N ASP A 289 24.74 13.51 -23.53
CA ASP A 289 25.85 12.56 -23.63
C ASP A 289 26.01 11.84 -22.27
N GLU A 290 26.08 10.51 -22.29
CA GLU A 290 26.09 9.69 -21.10
C GLU A 290 27.10 8.55 -21.26
N LEU A 291 28.06 8.45 -20.34
CA LEU A 291 28.93 7.31 -20.17
C LEU A 291 28.68 6.66 -18.80
N THR A 292 28.22 5.41 -18.79
CA THR A 292 28.00 4.64 -17.56
C THR A 292 28.93 3.42 -17.48
N ALA A 293 29.27 3.06 -16.24
CA ALA A 293 29.99 1.84 -15.88
C ALA A 293 29.23 1.15 -14.72
N GLU A 294 28.45 0.11 -15.03
CA GLU A 294 27.47 -0.46 -14.10
C GLU A 294 27.77 -1.92 -13.77
N ASP A 295 27.84 -2.26 -12.48
CA ASP A 295 27.80 -3.64 -12.02
C ASP A 295 26.34 -4.12 -11.93
N LYS A 296 25.81 -4.60 -13.05
CA LYS A 296 24.44 -5.15 -13.14
C LYS A 296 24.21 -6.37 -12.24
N SER A 297 25.28 -7.07 -11.86
CA SER A 297 25.19 -8.32 -11.10
C SER A 297 25.23 -8.11 -9.58
N GLY A 298 25.70 -6.95 -9.13
CA GLY A 298 26.03 -6.66 -7.72
C GLY A 298 27.21 -7.46 -7.16
N LYS A 299 27.98 -8.15 -8.03
CA LYS A 299 29.08 -9.05 -7.65
C LYS A 299 30.47 -8.51 -7.97
N GLU A 300 30.57 -7.37 -8.65
CA GLU A 300 31.82 -6.71 -9.05
C GLU A 300 32.75 -7.67 -9.82
N THR A 301 32.17 -8.54 -10.65
CA THR A 301 32.93 -9.48 -11.51
C THR A 301 33.09 -8.94 -12.93
N THR A 302 32.11 -8.18 -13.40
CA THR A 302 32.03 -7.55 -14.71
C THR A 302 31.28 -6.23 -14.60
N TYR A 303 31.73 -5.19 -15.31
CA TYR A 303 31.05 -3.91 -15.41
C TYR A 303 30.56 -3.70 -16.84
N GLN A 304 29.28 -3.36 -17.00
CA GLN A 304 28.74 -2.93 -18.27
C GLN A 304 29.16 -1.48 -18.51
N LEU A 305 29.95 -1.27 -19.55
CA LEU A 305 30.29 0.06 -20.04
C LEU A 305 29.32 0.44 -21.15
N THR A 306 28.70 1.63 -21.06
CA THR A 306 27.76 2.13 -22.07
C THR A 306 28.07 3.58 -22.38
N LEU A 307 28.39 3.87 -23.64
CA LEU A 307 28.52 5.24 -24.14
C LEU A 307 27.32 5.56 -25.03
N LYS A 308 26.52 6.56 -24.66
CA LYS A 308 25.55 7.24 -25.51
C LYS A 308 26.11 8.62 -25.82
N ASN A 309 26.62 8.82 -27.03
CA ASN A 309 27.29 10.06 -27.37
C ASN A 309 27.04 10.46 -28.83
N GLN A 310 26.68 11.72 -29.07
CA GLN A 310 26.38 12.20 -30.43
C GLN A 310 27.60 12.15 -31.37
N LYS A 311 28.81 12.41 -30.86
CA LYS A 311 30.06 12.28 -31.64
C LYS A 311 30.35 10.82 -31.98
N ALA A 312 29.96 9.88 -31.11
CA ALA A 312 30.08 8.44 -31.36
C ALA A 312 29.11 7.93 -32.45
N ALA A 313 28.08 8.71 -32.82
CA ALA A 313 27.16 8.31 -33.90
C ALA A 313 27.86 8.16 -35.25
N LYS A 314 28.89 8.99 -35.48
CA LYS A 314 29.73 9.01 -36.69
C LYS A 314 30.99 8.16 -36.56
N ALA A 315 31.17 7.44 -35.45
CA ALA A 315 32.34 6.61 -35.23
C ALA A 315 32.22 5.26 -35.97
N THR A 316 33.31 4.82 -36.58
CA THR A 316 33.42 3.48 -37.19
C THR A 316 33.71 2.40 -36.14
N SER A 317 34.35 2.78 -35.03
CA SER A 317 34.60 1.93 -33.86
C SER A 317 34.69 2.76 -32.59
N VAL A 318 34.40 2.13 -31.45
CA VAL A 318 34.55 2.71 -30.10
C VAL A 318 35.26 1.69 -29.21
N ASN A 319 36.27 2.11 -28.46
CA ASN A 319 37.02 1.28 -27.52
C ASN A 319 37.03 1.93 -26.13
N PHE A 320 36.88 1.08 -25.11
CA PHE A 320 36.92 1.47 -23.70
C PHE A 320 38.26 1.02 -23.10
N ALA A 321 39.13 1.96 -22.74
CA ALA A 321 40.33 1.69 -21.94
C ALA A 321 39.98 1.70 -20.46
N VAL A 322 40.27 0.61 -19.75
CA VAL A 322 40.00 0.47 -18.32
C VAL A 322 41.29 0.11 -17.60
N TRP A 323 41.57 0.74 -16.46
CA TRP A 323 42.70 0.40 -15.58
C TRP A 323 42.39 0.81 -14.13
N SER A 324 43.13 0.26 -13.16
CA SER A 324 42.96 0.62 -11.76
C SER A 324 43.86 1.79 -11.36
N GLU A 325 43.39 2.66 -10.46
CA GLU A 325 44.20 3.74 -9.91
C GLU A 325 45.37 3.19 -9.06
N GLN A 326 45.22 1.98 -8.51
CA GLN A 326 46.24 1.30 -7.71
C GLN A 326 47.49 0.90 -8.53
N ASN A 327 47.29 0.45 -9.77
CA ASN A 327 48.38 0.01 -10.65
C ASN A 327 48.70 1.02 -11.77
N ASP A 328 48.03 2.17 -11.80
CA ASP A 328 48.07 3.09 -12.94
C ASP A 328 47.82 2.32 -14.26
N GLN A 329 48.52 2.61 -15.34
CA GLN A 329 48.33 1.91 -16.62
C GLN A 329 48.98 0.52 -16.70
N ASP A 330 49.59 0.00 -15.64
CA ASP A 330 50.24 -1.33 -15.65
C ASP A 330 49.22 -2.47 -15.80
N ASP A 331 47.95 -2.25 -15.48
CA ASP A 331 46.85 -3.19 -15.69
C ASP A 331 45.84 -2.73 -16.77
N LEU A 332 46.23 -1.81 -17.65
CA LEU A 332 45.34 -1.29 -18.69
C LEU A 332 44.85 -2.39 -19.66
N VAL A 333 43.53 -2.48 -19.81
CA VAL A 333 42.87 -3.38 -20.76
C VAL A 333 41.91 -2.60 -21.66
N TRP A 334 42.01 -2.83 -22.96
CA TRP A 334 41.09 -2.29 -23.97
C TRP A 334 39.94 -3.26 -24.22
N TYR A 335 38.71 -2.75 -24.13
CA TYR A 335 37.49 -3.48 -24.45
C TYR A 335 36.83 -2.88 -25.69
N GLU A 336 36.66 -3.70 -26.73
CA GLU A 336 36.02 -3.29 -27.97
C GLU A 336 34.52 -3.11 -27.77
N GLY A 337 34.02 -1.93 -28.13
CA GLY A 337 32.61 -1.57 -28.05
C GLY A 337 31.81 -2.23 -29.16
N LYS A 338 30.63 -2.73 -28.82
CA LYS A 338 29.61 -3.19 -29.77
C LYS A 338 28.56 -2.09 -29.95
N LYS A 339 28.30 -1.71 -31.21
CA LYS A 339 27.26 -0.74 -31.53
C LYS A 339 25.88 -1.34 -31.28
N THR A 340 25.10 -0.74 -30.39
CA THR A 340 23.76 -1.21 -30.02
C THR A 340 22.65 -0.33 -30.59
N SER A 341 22.93 0.94 -30.89
CA SER A 341 22.06 1.84 -31.65
C SER A 341 22.90 2.84 -32.49
N SER A 342 22.25 3.78 -33.19
CA SER A 342 22.94 4.79 -34.01
C SER A 342 24.03 5.56 -33.25
N ASN A 343 23.81 5.88 -31.96
CA ASN A 343 24.70 6.68 -31.10
C ASN A 343 25.14 5.95 -29.81
N THR A 344 24.84 4.66 -29.67
CA THR A 344 25.14 3.89 -28.45
C THR A 344 26.11 2.74 -28.71
N TRP A 345 27.14 2.64 -27.88
CA TRP A 345 28.14 1.58 -27.88
C TRP A 345 28.29 0.99 -26.49
N SER A 346 28.48 -0.32 -26.39
CA SER A 346 28.67 -1.00 -25.11
C SER A 346 29.75 -2.07 -25.11
N ALA A 347 30.38 -2.28 -23.96
CA ALA A 347 31.35 -3.34 -23.71
C ALA A 347 31.19 -3.90 -22.28
N GLU A 348 31.75 -5.08 -22.02
CA GLU A 348 31.79 -5.69 -20.69
C GLU A 348 33.23 -5.79 -20.20
N ALA A 349 33.56 -5.05 -19.14
CA ALA A 349 34.88 -5.06 -18.53
C ALA A 349 34.95 -6.11 -17.40
N SER A 350 35.79 -7.14 -17.55
CA SER A 350 35.99 -8.15 -16.51
C SER A 350 37.11 -7.79 -15.55
N ILE A 351 36.80 -7.74 -14.25
CA ILE A 351 37.75 -7.42 -13.18
C ILE A 351 38.84 -8.48 -13.03
N LYS A 352 38.60 -9.72 -13.49
CA LYS A 352 39.62 -10.79 -13.50
C LYS A 352 40.86 -10.45 -14.33
N ASN A 353 40.74 -9.51 -15.28
CA ASN A 353 41.86 -9.08 -16.10
C ASN A 353 42.74 -8.04 -15.39
N HIS A 354 42.24 -7.42 -14.31
CA HIS A 354 42.91 -6.34 -13.56
C HIS A 354 43.40 -6.82 -12.18
N LYS A 355 42.53 -7.55 -11.45
CA LYS A 355 42.81 -8.22 -10.16
C LYS A 355 43.15 -7.30 -8.98
N THR A 356 42.76 -6.04 -9.03
CA THR A 356 42.91 -5.06 -7.93
C THR A 356 41.57 -4.56 -7.40
N ALA A 357 41.59 -4.05 -6.16
CA ALA A 357 40.45 -3.35 -5.58
C ALA A 357 40.62 -1.84 -5.77
N GLY A 358 39.61 -1.08 -5.35
CA GLY A 358 39.60 0.37 -5.38
C GLY A 358 39.07 0.93 -6.69
N LYS A 359 39.50 2.16 -6.99
CA LYS A 359 38.98 2.97 -8.07
C LYS A 359 39.55 2.54 -9.41
N TYR A 360 38.68 2.46 -10.40
CA TYR A 360 39.00 2.19 -11.80
C TYR A 360 38.66 3.40 -12.65
N LEU A 361 39.53 3.69 -13.61
CA LEU A 361 39.32 4.71 -14.62
C LEU A 361 38.85 4.07 -15.92
N VAL A 362 37.92 4.72 -16.60
CA VAL A 362 37.41 4.31 -17.91
C VAL A 362 37.52 5.47 -18.86
N HIS A 363 38.36 5.37 -19.88
CA HIS A 363 38.42 6.35 -20.96
C HIS A 363 37.86 5.74 -22.24
N VAL A 364 37.10 6.53 -22.99
CA VAL A 364 36.45 6.05 -24.21
C VAL A 364 36.96 6.82 -25.41
N TYR A 365 37.40 6.08 -26.42
CA TYR A 365 37.92 6.62 -27.66
C TYR A 365 37.15 6.05 -28.84
N GLY A 366 36.92 6.87 -29.87
CA GLY A 366 36.29 6.43 -31.10
C GLY A 366 37.05 6.87 -32.34
N ILE A 367 36.92 6.10 -33.43
CA ILE A 367 37.47 6.46 -34.73
C ILE A 367 36.40 7.20 -35.54
N VAL A 368 36.54 8.51 -35.72
CA VAL A 368 35.62 9.34 -36.52
C VAL A 368 36.41 9.91 -37.69
N ASN A 369 35.92 9.72 -38.92
CA ASN A 369 36.61 10.14 -40.16
C ASN A 369 38.07 9.63 -40.26
N GLY A 370 38.35 8.43 -39.75
CA GLY A 370 39.68 7.83 -39.76
C GLY A 370 40.64 8.33 -38.66
N GLN A 371 40.21 9.25 -37.79
CA GLN A 371 41.01 9.77 -36.68
C GLN A 371 40.46 9.29 -35.32
N GLN A 372 41.35 8.91 -34.41
CA GLN A 372 40.99 8.62 -33.02
C GLN A 372 40.71 9.91 -32.25
N ILE A 373 39.54 10.00 -31.63
CA ILE A 373 39.15 11.09 -30.74
C ILE A 373 38.78 10.56 -29.37
N PHE A 374 39.07 11.35 -28.33
CA PHE A 374 38.55 11.12 -26.98
C PHE A 374 37.07 11.50 -26.94
N LEU A 375 36.23 10.60 -26.46
CA LEU A 375 34.78 10.77 -26.43
C LEU A 375 34.29 11.17 -25.04
N ASP A 376 34.68 10.42 -24.01
CA ASP A 376 34.27 10.67 -22.63
C ASP A 376 35.14 9.84 -21.65
N GLN A 377 35.00 10.11 -20.35
CA GLN A 377 35.60 9.33 -19.27
C GLN A 377 34.66 9.16 -18.08
N THR A 378 34.81 8.05 -17.35
CA THR A 378 34.10 7.80 -16.09
C THR A 378 34.98 6.96 -15.17
N THR A 379 34.46 6.67 -13.97
CA THR A 379 35.14 5.81 -12.99
C THR A 379 34.15 4.85 -12.34
N PHE A 380 34.64 3.72 -11.84
CA PHE A 380 33.86 2.83 -10.98
C PHE A 380 34.74 2.28 -9.84
N GLU A 381 34.12 1.70 -8.81
CA GLU A 381 34.81 1.19 -7.62
C GLU A 381 34.63 -0.32 -7.50
N VAL A 382 35.70 -1.03 -7.13
CA VAL A 382 35.69 -2.47 -6.78
C VAL A 382 36.06 -2.63 -5.31
N SER A 383 35.25 -3.37 -4.56
CA SER A 383 35.41 -3.50 -3.11
C SER A 383 36.49 -4.50 -2.72
N GLU A 384 37.24 -4.20 -1.66
CA GLU A 384 38.10 -5.18 -0.98
C GLU A 384 37.27 -6.20 -0.18
N ALA A 385 37.83 -7.41 -0.02
CA ALA A 385 37.29 -8.37 0.95
C ALA A 385 37.63 -7.93 2.38
N ARG A 386 36.74 -8.24 3.34
CA ARG A 386 36.94 -7.97 4.77
C ARG A 386 36.65 -9.23 5.58
N ALA A 387 37.40 -9.46 6.65
CA ALA A 387 37.18 -10.59 7.56
C ALA A 387 37.79 -10.31 8.94
N ALA A 388 37.48 -11.15 9.91
CA ALA A 388 38.17 -11.18 11.20
C ALA A 388 39.16 -12.36 11.23
N LEU A 389 40.38 -12.09 11.70
CA LEU A 389 41.44 -13.07 11.90
C LEU A 389 41.56 -13.41 13.39
N GLU A 390 41.44 -14.69 13.73
CA GLU A 390 41.61 -15.22 15.08
C GLU A 390 42.69 -16.30 15.13
N VAL A 391 43.54 -16.23 16.14
CA VAL A 391 44.59 -17.22 16.38
C VAL A 391 44.36 -17.87 17.75
N GLY A 392 44.22 -19.20 17.76
CA GLY A 392 43.96 -20.00 18.95
C GLY A 392 45.14 -20.07 19.91
N THR A 393 44.95 -20.78 21.03
CA THR A 393 46.03 -21.12 21.96
C THR A 393 47.02 -22.09 21.31
N TYR A 394 48.27 -22.06 21.79
CA TYR A 394 49.28 -23.04 21.39
C TYR A 394 49.04 -24.34 22.15
N ASP A 395 48.87 -25.44 21.42
CA ASP A 395 48.80 -26.79 21.96
C ASP A 395 50.22 -27.33 22.07
N VAL A 396 50.74 -27.38 23.29
CA VAL A 396 52.12 -27.81 23.60
C VAL A 396 52.33 -29.29 23.24
N GLU A 397 51.31 -30.14 23.45
CA GLU A 397 51.40 -31.57 23.16
C GLU A 397 51.43 -31.81 21.65
N LYS A 398 50.57 -31.12 20.89
CA LYS A 398 50.49 -31.24 19.43
C LYS A 398 51.47 -30.36 18.67
N LYS A 399 52.16 -29.45 19.36
CA LYS A 399 53.07 -28.43 18.80
C LYS A 399 52.43 -27.65 17.65
N SER A 400 51.22 -27.14 17.90
CA SER A 400 50.46 -26.45 16.86
C SER A 400 49.50 -25.42 17.43
N PHE A 401 49.06 -24.49 16.59
CA PHE A 401 47.96 -23.58 16.89
C PHE A 401 47.02 -23.50 15.69
N VAL A 402 45.75 -23.13 15.94
CA VAL A 402 44.73 -23.02 14.89
C VAL A 402 44.53 -21.56 14.52
N VAL A 403 44.50 -21.26 13.23
CA VAL A 403 44.12 -19.95 12.69
C VAL A 403 42.73 -20.07 12.07
N THR A 404 41.85 -19.14 12.41
CA THR A 404 40.48 -19.05 11.91
C THR A 404 40.24 -17.68 11.28
N VAL A 405 39.79 -17.65 10.02
CA VAL A 405 39.30 -16.45 9.34
C VAL A 405 37.78 -16.54 9.27
N LYS A 406 37.07 -15.59 9.86
CA LYS A 406 35.60 -15.61 9.99
C LYS A 406 34.96 -14.29 9.60
N GLY A 407 33.65 -14.31 9.36
CA GLY A 407 32.90 -13.11 8.98
C GLY A 407 33.34 -12.51 7.64
N ILE A 408 33.70 -13.37 6.67
CA ILE A 408 34.22 -12.92 5.38
C ILE A 408 33.11 -12.23 4.58
N SER A 409 33.29 -10.94 4.31
CA SER A 409 32.50 -10.14 3.39
C SER A 409 33.28 -9.94 2.09
N CYS A 410 32.76 -10.47 0.98
CA CYS A 410 33.39 -10.40 -0.34
C CYS A 410 32.28 -10.42 -1.40
N LYS A 411 32.04 -9.29 -2.10
CA LYS A 411 30.91 -9.14 -3.04
C LYS A 411 30.93 -10.15 -4.19
N SER A 412 32.11 -10.46 -4.73
CA SER A 412 32.25 -11.47 -5.77
C SER A 412 32.12 -12.92 -5.27
N GLY A 413 32.02 -13.11 -3.95
CA GLY A 413 32.16 -14.40 -3.29
C GLY A 413 33.61 -14.85 -3.18
N VAL A 414 33.89 -15.74 -2.23
CA VAL A 414 35.26 -16.21 -1.96
C VAL A 414 35.68 -17.28 -2.96
N LYS A 415 36.86 -17.12 -3.55
CA LYS A 415 37.56 -18.15 -4.34
C LYS A 415 38.46 -19.00 -3.43
N GLU A 416 39.31 -18.35 -2.62
CA GLU A 416 40.30 -18.98 -1.75
C GLU A 416 40.64 -18.06 -0.57
N VAL A 417 41.13 -18.67 0.52
CA VAL A 417 41.63 -17.96 1.70
C VAL A 417 42.96 -18.58 2.09
N LEU A 418 44.00 -17.76 2.16
CA LEU A 418 45.37 -18.17 2.47
C LEU A 418 45.87 -17.48 3.73
N VAL A 419 46.67 -18.20 4.51
CA VAL A 419 47.26 -17.71 5.77
C VAL A 419 48.77 -17.90 5.70
N PRO A 420 49.55 -16.87 5.31
CA PRO A 420 51.00 -16.94 5.41
C PRO A 420 51.46 -16.71 6.86
N VAL A 421 52.44 -17.52 7.27
CA VAL A 421 53.00 -17.52 8.62
C VAL A 421 54.52 -17.56 8.56
N TRP A 422 55.19 -16.75 9.39
CA TRP A 422 56.67 -16.71 9.50
C TRP A 422 57.11 -16.19 10.87
N SER A 423 58.35 -16.49 11.28
CA SER A 423 58.92 -16.02 12.56
C SER A 423 60.17 -15.17 12.40
N LYS A 424 60.89 -15.27 11.27
CA LYS A 424 62.12 -14.51 11.03
C LYS A 424 61.82 -13.14 10.41
N SER A 425 62.52 -12.10 10.84
CA SER A 425 62.32 -10.73 10.36
C SER A 425 62.50 -10.55 8.85
N ASN A 426 63.35 -11.38 8.22
CA ASN A 426 63.57 -11.37 6.76
C ASN A 426 62.59 -12.27 5.97
N GLN A 427 61.56 -12.82 6.63
CA GLN A 427 60.56 -13.73 6.04
C GLN A 427 61.15 -15.00 5.37
N SER A 428 62.40 -15.36 5.68
CA SER A 428 63.06 -16.53 5.06
C SER A 428 62.42 -17.88 5.42
N ASP A 429 61.56 -17.90 6.44
CA ASP A 429 60.77 -19.06 6.87
C ASP A 429 59.27 -18.92 6.57
N LEU A 430 58.87 -17.99 5.68
CA LEU A 430 57.47 -17.78 5.33
C LEU A 430 56.87 -18.97 4.60
N VAL A 431 55.74 -19.46 5.11
CA VAL A 431 54.95 -20.53 4.50
C VAL A 431 53.51 -20.07 4.32
N TRP A 432 52.99 -20.21 3.09
CA TRP A 432 51.58 -19.97 2.77
C TRP A 432 50.75 -21.22 3.06
N HIS A 433 49.74 -21.08 3.92
CA HIS A 433 48.86 -22.18 4.27
C HIS A 433 47.47 -22.04 3.64
N GLU A 434 47.03 -23.07 2.95
CA GLU A 434 45.65 -23.20 2.49
C GLU A 434 44.71 -23.51 3.66
N THR A 435 43.57 -22.83 3.69
CA THR A 435 42.55 -23.03 4.70
C THR A 435 41.43 -23.94 4.22
N LYS A 436 40.78 -24.63 5.16
CA LYS A 436 39.59 -25.44 4.89
C LYS A 436 38.34 -24.71 5.32
N LYS A 437 37.37 -24.58 4.41
CA LYS A 437 36.05 -24.01 4.70
C LYS A 437 35.28 -24.91 5.68
N GLN A 438 34.66 -24.29 6.68
CA GLN A 438 33.85 -24.92 7.72
C GLN A 438 32.35 -24.77 7.41
N SER A 439 31.49 -25.52 8.12
CA SER A 439 30.03 -25.47 7.96
C SER A 439 29.42 -24.12 8.35
N ASP A 440 30.04 -23.41 9.29
CA ASP A 440 29.66 -22.05 9.74
C ASP A 440 30.14 -20.94 8.77
N GLY A 441 30.80 -21.30 7.67
CA GLY A 441 31.35 -20.36 6.69
C GLY A 441 32.73 -19.80 7.03
N SER A 442 33.30 -20.12 8.20
CA SER A 442 34.68 -19.78 8.55
C SER A 442 35.69 -20.62 7.77
N TYR A 443 36.94 -20.17 7.73
CA TYR A 443 38.05 -20.87 7.10
C TYR A 443 39.12 -21.13 8.15
N LYS A 444 39.54 -22.40 8.29
CA LYS A 444 40.46 -22.83 9.35
C LYS A 444 41.69 -23.53 8.80
N VAL A 445 42.83 -23.31 9.44
CA VAL A 445 44.05 -24.09 9.22
C VAL A 445 44.79 -24.32 10.54
N THR A 446 45.41 -25.48 10.67
CA THR A 446 46.29 -25.81 11.80
C THR A 446 47.73 -25.57 11.38
N ILE A 447 48.41 -24.68 12.07
CA ILE A 447 49.81 -24.35 11.86
C ILE A 447 50.66 -25.22 12.79
N LYS A 448 51.55 -26.03 12.22
CA LYS A 448 52.50 -26.83 12.99
C LYS A 448 53.76 -26.01 13.24
N VAL A 449 54.21 -25.98 14.49
CA VAL A 449 55.43 -25.28 14.90
C VAL A 449 56.63 -26.23 14.73
N PRO A 450 57.65 -25.87 13.93
CA PRO A 450 58.88 -26.65 13.80
C PRO A 450 59.59 -26.85 15.15
N SER A 451 60.14 -28.05 15.38
CA SER A 451 60.71 -28.45 16.68
C SER A 451 61.97 -27.67 17.10
N ASP A 452 62.63 -27.05 16.15
CA ASP A 452 63.84 -26.23 16.26
C ASP A 452 63.55 -24.76 16.63
N ILE A 453 62.29 -24.31 16.51
CA ILE A 453 61.86 -22.96 16.87
C ILE A 453 61.05 -23.03 18.17
N LYS A 454 61.71 -22.73 19.29
CA LYS A 454 61.09 -22.64 20.62
C LYS A 454 61.21 -21.21 21.14
N ASN A 455 60.15 -20.69 21.77
CA ASN A 455 60.12 -19.33 22.34
C ASN A 455 60.31 -18.25 21.26
N ALA A 456 59.48 -18.30 20.20
CA ALA A 456 59.49 -17.33 19.12
C ALA A 456 58.09 -16.73 18.89
N GLU A 457 58.06 -15.50 18.37
CA GLU A 457 56.85 -14.85 17.90
C GLU A 457 56.63 -15.15 16.41
N TYR A 458 55.44 -15.62 16.07
CA TYR A 458 55.02 -15.89 14.69
C TYR A 458 54.11 -14.78 14.19
N ASN A 459 54.45 -14.19 13.05
CA ASN A 459 53.58 -13.29 12.30
C ASN A 459 52.56 -14.13 11.54
N VAL A 460 51.28 -13.72 11.60
CA VAL A 460 50.17 -14.41 10.96
C VAL A 460 49.35 -13.39 10.21
N HIS A 461 49.31 -13.51 8.89
CA HIS A 461 48.42 -12.70 8.05
C HIS A 461 47.30 -13.58 7.48
N ALA A 462 46.25 -12.95 6.97
CA ALA A 462 45.19 -13.63 6.23
C ALA A 462 44.88 -12.85 4.94
N TYR A 463 44.76 -13.58 3.84
CA TYR A 463 44.41 -13.05 2.53
C TYR A 463 43.18 -13.77 1.98
N VAL A 464 42.24 -13.01 1.43
CA VAL A 464 41.04 -13.52 0.77
C VAL A 464 41.10 -13.12 -0.70
N THR A 465 40.99 -14.11 -1.59
CA THR A 465 40.84 -13.87 -3.03
C THR A 465 39.38 -14.05 -3.41
N GLY A 466 38.77 -13.04 -4.02
CA GLY A 466 37.41 -13.07 -4.54
C GLY A 466 37.30 -13.83 -5.88
N LYS A 467 36.08 -14.20 -6.30
CA LYS A 467 35.86 -14.81 -7.63
C LYS A 467 36.08 -13.82 -8.77
N ASN A 468 36.12 -12.53 -8.49
CA ASN A 468 36.57 -11.49 -9.42
C ASN A 468 38.10 -11.45 -9.59
N GLY A 469 38.86 -12.25 -8.82
CA GLY A 469 40.32 -12.34 -8.91
C GLY A 469 41.09 -11.37 -8.02
N VAL A 470 40.39 -10.45 -7.34
CA VAL A 470 40.98 -9.49 -6.40
C VAL A 470 41.41 -10.20 -5.12
N GLN A 471 42.64 -9.97 -4.67
CA GLN A 471 43.17 -10.47 -3.40
C GLN A 471 43.32 -9.33 -2.39
N SER A 472 42.74 -9.49 -1.20
CA SER A 472 42.80 -8.49 -0.12
C SER A 472 43.45 -9.08 1.13
N CYS A 473 44.33 -8.32 1.79
CA CYS A 473 44.84 -8.64 3.12
C CYS A 473 43.75 -8.30 4.15
N VAL A 474 43.15 -9.30 4.77
CA VAL A 474 41.98 -9.12 5.65
C VAL A 474 42.32 -9.07 7.14
N GLY A 475 43.57 -9.38 7.51
CA GLY A 475 44.00 -9.33 8.91
C GLY A 475 45.48 -9.63 9.08
N ILE A 476 46.08 -9.03 10.10
CA ILE A 476 47.48 -9.16 10.49
C ILE A 476 47.52 -9.26 12.02
N THR A 477 48.27 -10.24 12.55
CA THR A 477 48.48 -10.41 14.00
C THR A 477 49.76 -11.21 14.26
N THR A 478 50.11 -11.40 15.53
CA THR A 478 51.22 -12.26 15.95
C THR A 478 50.77 -13.33 16.95
N LYS A 479 51.61 -14.36 17.13
CA LYS A 479 51.42 -15.43 18.11
C LYS A 479 52.75 -15.81 18.76
N GLU A 480 52.86 -15.57 20.06
CA GLU A 480 53.99 -16.08 20.86
C GLU A 480 53.81 -17.57 21.17
N ILE A 481 54.88 -18.35 20.99
CA ILE A 481 54.92 -19.80 21.23
C ILE A 481 55.96 -20.12 22.31
N THR A 482 55.52 -20.57 23.50
CA THR A 482 56.37 -20.92 24.65
C THR A 482 55.97 -22.25 25.30
N ASP A 483 56.95 -23.00 25.80
CA ASP A 483 56.75 -24.28 26.49
C ASP A 483 56.55 -24.13 28.02
N LYS A 484 56.63 -22.89 28.55
CA LYS A 484 56.55 -22.61 30.00
C LYS A 484 55.14 -22.12 30.40
N GLN A 485 54.42 -22.86 31.24
CA GLN A 485 53.05 -22.49 31.64
C GLN A 485 52.65 -22.85 33.09
N ILE A 486 51.54 -22.29 33.56
CA ILE A 486 50.79 -22.77 34.73
C ILE A 486 49.55 -23.50 34.20
N VAL A 487 49.28 -24.70 34.70
CA VAL A 487 48.06 -25.45 34.42
C VAL A 487 47.22 -25.52 35.70
N VAL A 488 45.95 -25.13 35.60
CA VAL A 488 44.97 -25.26 36.69
C VAL A 488 43.86 -26.22 36.26
N SER A 489 43.44 -27.10 37.16
CA SER A 489 42.36 -28.06 36.88
C SER A 489 41.52 -28.34 38.13
N ALA A 490 40.31 -28.85 37.93
CA ALA A 490 39.41 -29.30 38.99
C ALA A 490 38.80 -30.66 38.63
N LYS A 491 38.68 -31.57 39.59
CA LYS A 491 38.19 -32.94 39.36
C LYS A 491 37.31 -33.42 40.52
N ASP A 492 36.12 -33.94 40.22
CA ASP A 492 35.29 -34.65 41.22
C ASP A 492 35.97 -35.97 41.62
N THR A 493 36.55 -35.99 42.81
CA THR A 493 37.21 -37.19 43.37
C THR A 493 36.21 -38.12 44.04
N SER A 494 35.07 -37.59 44.50
CA SER A 494 34.02 -38.35 45.17
C SER A 494 33.13 -39.15 44.21
N LYS A 495 33.09 -38.77 42.92
CA LYS A 495 32.15 -39.25 41.90
C LYS A 495 30.67 -39.02 42.24
N LYS A 496 30.41 -38.24 43.29
CA LYS A 496 29.09 -37.87 43.81
C LYS A 496 28.88 -36.36 43.80
N GLU A 497 29.81 -35.60 43.21
CA GLU A 497 29.84 -34.14 43.25
C GLU A 497 29.82 -33.56 44.68
N SER A 498 30.39 -34.30 45.64
CA SER A 498 30.48 -33.87 47.04
C SER A 498 31.83 -33.24 47.39
N THR A 499 32.88 -33.59 46.64
CA THR A 499 34.24 -33.07 46.83
C THR A 499 34.96 -32.97 45.49
N TYR A 500 35.51 -31.79 45.22
CA TYR A 500 36.33 -31.53 44.03
C TYR A 500 37.77 -31.22 44.45
N GLN A 501 38.72 -31.94 43.88
CA GLN A 501 40.13 -31.59 44.03
C GLN A 501 40.48 -30.54 42.98
N VAL A 502 40.89 -29.36 43.43
CA VAL A 502 41.51 -28.32 42.59
C VAL A 502 43.02 -28.50 42.62
N LYS A 503 43.67 -28.33 41.47
CA LYS A 503 45.10 -28.57 41.28
C LYS A 503 45.73 -27.44 40.48
N LEU A 504 46.89 -26.97 40.94
CA LEU A 504 47.82 -26.13 40.18
C LEU A 504 49.10 -26.91 39.88
N GLU A 505 49.58 -26.84 38.65
CA GLU A 505 50.85 -27.40 38.20
C GLU A 505 51.69 -26.35 37.47
N ASN A 506 52.89 -26.08 38.01
CA ASN A 506 53.86 -25.15 37.44
C ASN A 506 54.80 -25.87 36.47
N GLN A 507 54.50 -25.79 35.18
CA GLN A 507 55.29 -26.36 34.09
C GLN A 507 56.41 -25.40 33.66
N GLY A 508 57.20 -24.94 34.63
CA GLY A 508 58.41 -24.13 34.40
C GLY A 508 58.17 -22.65 34.09
N LYS A 509 56.95 -22.11 34.27
CA LYS A 509 56.66 -20.67 34.12
C LYS A 509 57.34 -19.84 35.20
N TYR A 510 57.31 -20.31 36.44
CA TYR A 510 57.99 -19.66 37.57
C TYR A 510 59.07 -20.58 38.13
N GLY A 511 60.20 -20.01 38.56
CA GLY A 511 61.29 -20.79 39.16
C GLY A 511 60.94 -21.34 40.55
N ARG A 512 60.20 -20.57 41.34
CA ARG A 512 59.74 -20.92 42.69
C ARG A 512 58.40 -20.24 42.98
N ILE A 513 57.46 -20.99 43.56
CA ILE A 513 56.21 -20.50 44.11
C ILE A 513 56.22 -20.87 45.60
N ASP A 514 56.12 -19.86 46.46
CA ASP A 514 56.27 -20.01 47.91
C ASP A 514 55.00 -20.54 48.57
N ASP A 515 53.83 -20.08 48.10
CA ASP A 515 52.52 -20.49 48.61
C ASP A 515 51.46 -20.44 47.50
N VAL A 516 50.38 -21.21 47.65
CA VAL A 516 49.25 -21.29 46.70
C VAL A 516 47.93 -21.34 47.47
N ASN A 517 46.98 -20.47 47.10
CA ASN A 517 45.62 -20.46 47.63
C ASN A 517 44.60 -20.48 46.48
N PHE A 518 43.56 -21.29 46.65
CA PHE A 518 42.45 -21.44 45.72
C PHE A 518 41.23 -20.69 46.27
N ALA A 519 40.82 -19.63 45.58
CA ALA A 519 39.58 -18.92 45.82
C ALA A 519 38.46 -19.60 45.04
N VAL A 520 37.46 -20.14 45.72
CA VAL A 520 36.37 -20.90 45.10
C VAL A 520 35.02 -20.32 45.50
N TRP A 521 34.14 -20.12 44.54
CA TRP A 521 32.77 -19.61 44.75
C TRP A 521 31.83 -20.09 43.64
N SER A 522 30.54 -20.12 43.92
CA SER A 522 29.54 -20.48 42.92
C SER A 522 29.13 -19.26 42.09
N VAL A 523 28.86 -19.45 40.81
CA VAL A 523 28.30 -18.38 39.96
C VAL A 523 26.93 -17.95 40.46
N ALA A 524 26.15 -18.86 41.05
CA ALA A 524 24.80 -18.57 41.54
C ALA A 524 24.76 -17.55 42.69
N ASN A 525 25.78 -17.56 43.55
CA ASN A 525 25.89 -16.63 44.68
C ASN A 525 26.96 -15.54 44.47
N ASP A 526 27.59 -15.49 43.29
CA ASP A 526 28.80 -14.69 43.07
C ASP A 526 29.81 -14.92 44.22
N GLN A 527 30.46 -13.89 44.74
CA GLN A 527 31.43 -14.04 45.83
C GLN A 527 30.80 -14.16 47.23
N ASP A 528 29.48 -14.23 47.36
CA ASP A 528 28.83 -14.34 48.68
C ASP A 528 29.10 -15.69 49.36
N ASP A 529 29.43 -16.73 48.59
CA ASP A 529 29.88 -18.03 49.10
C ASP A 529 31.38 -18.31 48.82
N LEU A 530 32.18 -17.25 48.66
CA LEU A 530 33.62 -17.34 48.47
C LEU A 530 34.31 -18.00 49.67
N ILE A 531 35.03 -19.09 49.40
CA ILE A 531 35.89 -19.76 50.39
C ILE A 531 37.31 -19.85 49.82
N TRP A 532 38.29 -19.51 50.66
CA TRP A 532 39.71 -19.67 50.36
C TRP A 532 40.20 -21.01 50.89
N TYR A 533 40.78 -21.81 50.01
CA TYR A 533 41.39 -23.09 50.33
C TYR A 533 42.91 -23.00 50.16
N SER A 534 43.65 -23.22 51.24
CA SER A 534 45.12 -23.28 51.17
C SER A 534 45.58 -24.55 50.45
N GLY A 535 46.48 -24.38 49.49
CA GLY A 535 46.98 -25.45 48.65
C GLY A 535 48.00 -26.33 49.38
N ASN A 536 47.70 -27.63 49.48
CA ASN A 536 48.64 -28.62 49.95
C ASN A 536 49.70 -28.88 48.88
N LYS A 537 50.97 -28.74 49.24
CA LYS A 537 52.10 -28.92 48.31
C LYS A 537 52.43 -30.40 48.14
N GLU A 538 52.01 -30.99 47.03
CA GLU A 538 52.27 -32.40 46.68
C GLU A 538 53.69 -32.60 46.13
N SER A 539 54.23 -31.60 45.42
CA SER A 539 55.62 -31.59 44.95
C SER A 539 56.12 -30.16 44.77
N ALA A 540 57.39 -29.99 44.37
CA ALA A 540 57.98 -28.66 44.15
C ALA A 540 57.15 -27.74 43.23
N ASN A 541 56.40 -28.33 42.30
CA ASN A 541 55.63 -27.63 41.27
C ASN A 541 54.13 -27.95 41.27
N VAL A 542 53.60 -28.69 42.26
CA VAL A 542 52.20 -29.12 42.28
C VAL A 542 51.57 -28.83 43.63
N TRP A 543 50.40 -28.19 43.60
CA TRP A 543 49.57 -27.91 44.77
C TRP A 543 48.15 -28.36 44.53
N THR A 544 47.50 -28.90 45.55
CA THR A 544 46.11 -29.35 45.50
C THR A 544 45.32 -28.92 46.73
N ALA A 545 44.01 -28.70 46.58
CA ALA A 545 43.09 -28.54 47.70
C ALA A 545 41.78 -29.27 47.40
N ASP A 546 41.14 -29.80 48.45
CA ASP A 546 39.84 -30.46 48.33
C ASP A 546 38.73 -29.49 48.72
N VAL A 547 37.86 -29.18 47.75
CA VAL A 547 36.70 -28.29 47.89
C VAL A 547 35.49 -29.13 48.27
N SER A 548 34.93 -28.89 49.45
CA SER A 548 33.70 -29.55 49.90
C SER A 548 32.46 -28.74 49.50
N ILE A 549 31.58 -29.34 48.70
CA ILE A 549 30.35 -28.68 48.25
C ILE A 549 29.40 -28.41 49.42
N SER A 550 29.49 -29.19 50.50
CA SER A 550 28.72 -28.94 51.73
C SER A 550 29.06 -27.62 52.44
N SER A 551 30.21 -27.01 52.11
CA SER A 551 30.60 -25.69 52.61
C SER A 551 29.95 -24.54 51.84
N HIS A 552 29.64 -24.75 50.56
CA HIS A 552 29.02 -23.75 49.66
C HIS A 552 27.50 -23.91 49.56
N LYS A 553 27.00 -25.16 49.54
CA LYS A 553 25.56 -25.53 49.49
C LYS A 553 24.80 -25.01 48.27
N THR A 554 25.50 -24.82 47.16
CA THR A 554 24.93 -24.38 45.89
C THR A 554 25.22 -25.38 44.76
N ALA A 555 24.29 -25.48 43.81
CA ALA A 555 24.50 -26.19 42.55
C ALA A 555 24.83 -25.17 41.44
N GLY A 556 25.35 -25.68 40.32
CA GLY A 556 25.75 -24.90 39.15
C GLY A 556 27.27 -24.80 38.98
N THR A 557 27.69 -23.81 38.21
CA THR A 557 29.10 -23.54 37.90
C THR A 557 29.82 -22.95 39.10
N TYR A 558 31.02 -23.43 39.36
CA TYR A 558 31.94 -22.88 40.34
C TYR A 558 33.16 -22.27 39.66
N ASN A 559 33.55 -21.08 40.08
CA ASN A 559 34.80 -20.45 39.71
C ASN A 559 35.90 -20.87 40.66
N VAL A 560 37.10 -21.10 40.12
CA VAL A 560 38.31 -21.37 40.90
C VAL A 560 39.39 -20.42 40.40
N HIS A 561 39.74 -19.44 41.21
CA HIS A 561 40.90 -18.59 40.96
C HIS A 561 42.06 -19.05 41.82
N VAL A 562 43.26 -19.10 41.24
CA VAL A 562 44.44 -19.56 41.94
C VAL A 562 45.41 -18.42 42.09
N TYR A 563 45.77 -18.14 43.33
CA TYR A 563 46.75 -17.12 43.68
C TYR A 563 47.95 -17.80 44.30
N GLY A 564 49.15 -17.29 44.03
CA GLY A 564 50.33 -17.75 44.73
C GLY A 564 51.38 -16.67 44.89
N VAL A 565 52.29 -16.90 45.82
CA VAL A 565 53.37 -15.96 46.16
C VAL A 565 54.59 -16.29 45.33
N VAL A 566 54.97 -15.37 44.45
CA VAL A 566 56.17 -15.47 43.59
C VAL A 566 57.03 -14.24 43.86
N ASN A 567 58.30 -14.46 44.21
CA ASN A 567 59.24 -13.37 44.58
C ASN A 567 58.70 -12.45 45.69
N GLY A 568 57.98 -13.01 46.66
CA GLY A 568 57.38 -12.25 47.77
C GLY A 568 56.10 -11.48 47.43
N GLN A 569 55.59 -11.55 46.20
CA GLN A 569 54.33 -10.92 45.79
C GLN A 569 53.26 -11.96 45.47
N GLN A 570 52.05 -11.74 45.97
CA GLN A 570 50.89 -12.54 45.58
C GLN A 570 50.41 -12.14 44.18
N ILE A 571 50.34 -13.12 43.28
CA ILE A 571 49.88 -12.94 41.90
C ILE A 571 48.80 -13.98 41.57
N ASN A 572 47.92 -13.65 40.62
CA ASN A 572 47.01 -14.64 40.04
C ASN A 572 47.80 -15.54 39.09
N LEU A 573 47.79 -16.85 39.35
CA LEU A 573 48.55 -17.86 38.62
C LEU A 573 47.73 -18.55 37.53
N GLY A 574 46.40 -18.50 37.64
CA GLY A 574 45.48 -19.13 36.70
C GLY A 574 44.09 -19.30 37.30
N GLN A 575 43.19 -19.84 36.51
CA GLN A 575 41.80 -20.08 36.89
C GLN A 575 41.24 -21.31 36.16
N THR A 576 40.21 -21.91 36.74
CA THR A 576 39.41 -22.97 36.13
C THR A 576 37.97 -22.89 36.65
N THR A 577 37.08 -23.70 36.09
CA THR A 577 35.73 -23.91 36.65
C THR A 577 35.45 -25.40 36.84
N PHE A 578 34.39 -25.72 37.59
CA PHE A 578 33.77 -27.04 37.61
C PHE A 578 32.25 -26.92 37.81
N GLU A 579 31.50 -27.99 37.53
CA GLU A 579 30.03 -28.00 37.58
C GLU A 579 29.51 -28.94 38.67
N VAL A 580 28.49 -28.51 39.41
CA VAL A 580 27.72 -29.32 40.37
C VAL A 580 26.26 -29.40 39.89
N SER A 581 25.73 -30.61 39.76
CA SER A 581 24.40 -30.84 39.19
C SER A 581 23.28 -30.48 40.16
N ASN A 582 22.21 -29.86 39.66
CA ASN A 582 20.98 -29.67 40.43
C ASN A 582 20.24 -31.02 40.65
N PRO A 583 19.59 -31.23 41.81
CA PRO A 583 18.66 -32.35 41.98
C PRO A 583 17.44 -32.15 41.07
N LYS A 584 16.82 -33.26 40.67
CA LYS A 584 15.59 -33.26 39.86
C LYS A 584 14.50 -34.01 40.60
N GLY A 585 13.25 -33.62 40.37
CA GLY A 585 12.05 -34.28 40.85
C GLY A 585 10.83 -33.70 40.16
N LYS A 586 9.74 -34.49 40.07
CA LYS A 586 8.47 -34.06 39.48
C LYS A 586 7.33 -34.34 40.44
N THR A 587 6.44 -33.37 40.57
CA THR A 587 5.35 -33.39 41.54
C THR A 587 4.05 -33.77 40.86
N GLU A 588 3.24 -34.59 41.51
CA GLU A 588 1.88 -34.86 41.11
C GLU A 588 0.99 -34.95 42.36
N VAL A 589 -0.29 -34.63 42.19
CA VAL A 589 -1.31 -34.83 43.23
C VAL A 589 -2.19 -36.01 42.84
N ARG A 590 -2.53 -36.86 43.81
CA ARG A 590 -3.42 -38.02 43.64
C ARG A 590 -4.32 -38.20 44.86
N ASN A 591 -5.27 -39.13 44.74
CA ASN A 591 -6.07 -39.67 45.84
C ASN A 591 -6.79 -38.58 46.66
N TYR A 592 -7.39 -37.59 46.00
CA TYR A 592 -8.27 -36.68 46.71
C TYR A 592 -9.44 -37.44 47.32
N ASN A 593 -9.62 -37.28 48.62
CA ASN A 593 -10.69 -37.86 49.40
C ASN A 593 -11.64 -36.74 49.81
N SER A 594 -12.77 -36.61 49.11
CA SER A 594 -13.77 -35.58 49.36
C SER A 594 -14.42 -35.70 50.75
N VAL A 595 -14.51 -36.93 51.29
CA VAL A 595 -15.08 -37.20 52.63
C VAL A 595 -14.14 -36.74 53.74
N LYS A 596 -12.83 -36.95 53.59
CA LYS A 596 -11.82 -36.58 54.59
C LYS A 596 -11.26 -35.17 54.38
N GLY A 597 -11.48 -34.57 53.21
CA GLY A 597 -10.84 -33.32 52.81
C GLY A 597 -9.32 -33.45 52.78
N SER A 598 -8.78 -34.43 52.05
CA SER A 598 -7.33 -34.64 51.95
C SER A 598 -6.90 -35.06 50.56
N PHE A 599 -5.67 -34.73 50.15
CA PHE A 599 -5.05 -35.24 48.93
C PHE A 599 -3.59 -35.64 49.17
N ASP A 600 -3.08 -36.55 48.35
CA ASP A 600 -1.69 -36.99 48.41
C ASP A 600 -0.84 -36.21 47.42
N VAL A 601 0.27 -35.62 47.87
CA VAL A 601 1.32 -35.09 46.99
C VAL A 601 2.43 -36.12 46.88
N ILE A 602 2.77 -36.50 45.65
CA ILE A 602 3.78 -37.50 45.34
C ILE A 602 4.86 -36.84 44.47
N VAL A 603 6.13 -37.01 44.86
CA VAL A 603 7.29 -36.56 44.09
C VAL A 603 8.00 -37.78 43.51
N LYS A 604 8.04 -37.84 42.18
CA LYS A 604 8.60 -38.93 41.37
C LYS A 604 9.80 -38.46 40.54
N ASN A 605 10.46 -39.40 39.87
CA ASN A 605 11.63 -39.15 39.01
C ASN A 605 12.74 -38.39 39.74
N ILE A 606 12.93 -38.72 41.03
CA ILE A 606 13.91 -38.04 41.85
C ILE A 606 15.32 -38.53 41.48
N SER A 607 16.20 -37.60 41.15
CA SER A 607 17.61 -37.90 40.88
C SER A 607 18.52 -36.82 41.44
N SER A 608 19.54 -37.22 42.19
CA SER A 608 20.60 -36.37 42.71
C SER A 608 21.89 -37.18 42.76
N LYS A 609 23.01 -36.63 42.25
CA LYS A 609 24.31 -37.32 42.26
C LYS A 609 24.90 -37.45 43.67
N SER A 610 24.67 -36.46 44.53
CA SER A 610 25.09 -36.49 45.93
C SER A 610 24.09 -37.20 46.85
N GLY A 611 22.92 -37.62 46.34
CA GLY A 611 21.85 -38.21 47.15
C GLY A 611 20.82 -37.17 47.62
N VAL A 612 19.79 -37.63 48.33
CA VAL A 612 18.66 -36.80 48.80
C VAL A 612 18.53 -36.91 50.30
N GLN A 613 18.72 -35.78 50.99
CA GLN A 613 18.56 -35.66 52.44
C GLN A 613 17.09 -35.51 52.83
N SER A 614 16.34 -34.63 52.17
CA SER A 614 14.91 -34.44 52.45
C SER A 614 14.15 -33.86 51.27
N VAL A 615 12.83 -34.05 51.27
CA VAL A 615 11.90 -33.43 50.31
C VAL A 615 10.84 -32.67 51.10
N GLN A 616 10.80 -31.35 50.88
CA GLN A 616 9.88 -30.44 51.55
C GLN A 616 8.88 -29.88 50.54
N ILE A 617 7.61 -29.84 50.92
CA ILE A 617 6.49 -29.50 50.05
C ILE A 617 5.68 -28.40 50.73
N PRO A 618 6.01 -27.11 50.52
CA PRO A 618 5.16 -26.03 50.96
C PRO A 618 3.88 -25.98 50.14
N VAL A 619 2.75 -25.90 50.84
CA VAL A 619 1.41 -25.88 50.28
C VAL A 619 0.64 -24.71 50.85
N TRP A 620 -0.06 -23.95 50.00
CA TRP A 620 -0.93 -22.85 50.41
C TRP A 620 -2.06 -22.64 49.41
N ASN A 621 -3.21 -22.17 49.86
CA ASN A 621 -4.35 -21.83 49.01
C ASN A 621 -4.54 -20.32 48.88
N GLN A 622 -4.23 -19.54 49.92
CA GLN A 622 -4.50 -18.11 49.94
C GLN A 622 -3.47 -17.31 49.13
N PRO A 623 -3.87 -16.29 48.35
CA PRO A 623 -2.96 -15.49 47.54
C PRO A 623 -1.82 -14.82 48.33
N ASP A 624 -2.06 -14.48 49.60
CA ASP A 624 -1.09 -13.87 50.51
C ASP A 624 -0.21 -14.89 51.26
N GLN A 625 -0.37 -16.19 50.98
CA GLN A 625 0.31 -17.30 51.64
C GLN A 625 0.05 -17.38 53.15
N SER A 626 -1.01 -16.74 53.66
CA SER A 626 -1.36 -16.74 55.08
C SER A 626 -1.65 -18.13 55.64
N ASP A 627 -2.02 -19.10 54.79
CA ASP A 627 -2.29 -20.48 55.13
C ASP A 627 -1.16 -21.45 54.72
N LEU A 628 0.05 -20.94 54.44
CA LEU A 628 1.17 -21.75 53.99
C LEU A 628 1.68 -22.72 55.05
N ILE A 629 1.80 -24.00 54.68
CA ILE A 629 2.34 -25.06 55.53
C ILE A 629 3.42 -25.83 54.78
N TRP A 630 4.57 -26.01 55.42
CA TRP A 630 5.66 -26.85 54.93
C TRP A 630 5.46 -28.30 55.36
N TYR A 631 5.28 -29.19 54.38
CA TYR A 631 5.14 -30.63 54.63
C TYR A 631 6.44 -31.37 54.34
N SER A 632 6.88 -32.23 55.26
CA SER A 632 7.99 -33.15 55.02
C SER A 632 7.48 -34.46 54.40
N ALA A 633 7.85 -34.71 53.15
CA ALA A 633 7.45 -35.91 52.43
C ALA A 633 8.28 -37.13 52.87
N LYS A 634 7.62 -38.28 53.03
CA LYS A 634 8.26 -39.54 53.43
C LYS A 634 8.57 -40.38 52.20
N LYS A 635 9.79 -40.92 52.16
CA LYS A 635 10.21 -41.83 51.09
C LYS A 635 9.40 -43.13 51.12
N GLN A 636 8.89 -43.54 49.98
CA GLN A 636 8.13 -44.77 49.76
C GLN A 636 9.05 -45.89 49.25
N SER A 637 8.57 -47.13 49.27
CA SER A 637 9.34 -48.32 48.85
C SER A 637 9.68 -48.33 47.36
N ASP A 638 8.91 -47.64 46.53
CA ASP A 638 9.15 -47.46 45.08
C ASP A 638 10.13 -46.31 44.75
N GLY A 639 10.66 -45.63 45.79
CA GLY A 639 11.60 -44.52 45.65
C GLY A 639 10.95 -43.14 45.48
N THR A 640 9.63 -43.06 45.37
CA THR A 640 8.90 -41.78 45.39
C THR A 640 8.84 -41.19 46.80
N TYR A 641 8.53 -39.90 46.93
CA TYR A 641 8.29 -39.25 48.23
C TYR A 641 6.85 -38.78 48.31
N LYS A 642 6.16 -39.09 49.40
CA LYS A 642 4.74 -38.79 49.57
C LYS A 642 4.45 -38.03 50.85
N VAL A 643 3.52 -37.10 50.78
CA VAL A 643 2.83 -36.54 51.95
C VAL A 643 1.33 -36.43 51.68
N THR A 644 0.53 -36.54 52.73
CA THR A 644 -0.92 -36.29 52.67
C THR A 644 -1.19 -34.90 53.22
N VAL A 645 -1.82 -34.06 52.41
CA VAL A 645 -2.26 -32.71 52.76
C VAL A 645 -3.71 -32.77 53.22
N GLU A 646 -4.02 -32.13 54.34
CA GLU A 646 -5.35 -32.10 54.96
C GLU A 646 -5.91 -30.68 54.86
N LEU A 647 -7.08 -30.51 54.25
CA LEU A 647 -7.77 -29.23 54.11
C LEU A 647 -8.03 -28.57 55.46
N SER A 648 -8.23 -29.35 56.52
CA SER A 648 -8.42 -28.85 57.89
C SER A 648 -7.26 -27.99 58.39
N LYS A 649 -6.04 -28.24 57.89
CA LYS A 649 -4.85 -27.45 58.20
C LYS A 649 -4.77 -26.16 57.38
N HIS A 650 -5.54 -26.06 56.31
CA HIS A 650 -5.67 -24.91 55.43
C HIS A 650 -7.06 -24.26 55.54
N GLN A 651 -7.59 -24.22 56.77
CA GLN A 651 -8.87 -23.56 57.11
C GLN A 651 -10.09 -24.10 56.35
N ASN A 652 -9.99 -25.33 55.81
CA ASN A 652 -10.99 -25.97 54.95
C ASN A 652 -11.33 -25.18 53.68
N HIS A 653 -10.43 -24.31 53.21
CA HIS A 653 -10.63 -23.58 51.98
C HIS A 653 -10.70 -24.52 50.77
N LYS A 654 -11.61 -24.22 49.85
CA LYS A 654 -11.72 -24.88 48.56
C LYS A 654 -11.16 -23.95 47.49
N GLY A 655 -10.74 -24.51 46.36
CA GLY A 655 -10.07 -23.76 45.30
C GLY A 655 -8.62 -24.20 45.10
N ILE A 656 -7.82 -23.33 44.51
CA ILE A 656 -6.48 -23.65 44.01
C ILE A 656 -5.46 -23.72 45.15
N TYR A 657 -4.88 -24.90 45.37
CA TYR A 657 -3.71 -25.09 46.22
C TYR A 657 -2.44 -24.99 45.38
N ASN A 658 -1.55 -24.09 45.74
CA ASN A 658 -0.19 -24.01 45.21
C ASN A 658 0.69 -24.99 45.97
N ILE A 659 1.42 -25.82 45.25
CA ILE A 659 2.23 -26.91 45.78
C ILE A 659 3.60 -26.80 45.14
N HIS A 660 4.58 -26.38 45.92
CA HIS A 660 5.96 -26.35 45.48
C HIS A 660 6.70 -27.55 46.07
N THR A 661 7.76 -27.97 45.38
CA THR A 661 8.62 -29.06 45.83
C THR A 661 10.06 -28.58 45.90
N TYR A 662 10.64 -28.73 47.09
CA TYR A 662 12.05 -28.46 47.36
C TYR A 662 12.75 -29.76 47.73
N ILE A 663 13.88 -30.02 47.07
CA ILE A 663 14.74 -31.16 47.38
C ILE A 663 16.02 -30.65 47.99
N THR A 664 16.36 -31.15 49.19
CA THR A 664 17.66 -30.93 49.83
C THR A 664 18.54 -32.16 49.61
N THR A 665 19.70 -31.97 49.00
CA THR A 665 20.71 -33.02 48.75
C THR A 665 21.51 -33.37 50.01
N GLU A 666 22.27 -34.48 50.01
CA GLU A 666 23.15 -34.81 51.16
C GLU A 666 24.30 -33.81 51.34
N THR A 667 24.64 -33.06 50.29
CA THR A 667 25.56 -31.91 50.32
C THR A 667 24.90 -30.62 50.87
N GLY A 668 23.63 -30.66 51.26
CA GLY A 668 22.92 -29.51 51.83
C GLY A 668 22.41 -28.49 50.81
N ILE A 669 22.54 -28.77 49.51
CA ILE A 669 21.96 -27.93 48.44
C ILE A 669 20.45 -28.11 48.46
N MET A 670 19.70 -27.02 48.67
CA MET A 670 18.24 -27.00 48.61
C MET A 670 17.79 -26.31 47.32
N THR A 671 17.07 -27.04 46.47
CA THR A 671 16.64 -26.54 45.16
C THR A 671 15.13 -26.68 45.00
N PHE A 672 14.48 -25.63 44.48
CA PHE A 672 13.11 -25.73 43.96
C PHE A 672 13.13 -26.59 42.69
N THR A 673 12.47 -27.76 42.72
CA THR A 673 12.51 -28.70 41.59
C THR A 673 11.26 -28.67 40.73
N ASP A 674 10.12 -28.31 41.30
CA ASP A 674 8.84 -28.28 40.59
C ASP A 674 7.81 -27.47 41.37
N GLY A 675 6.86 -26.87 40.68
CA GLY A 675 5.71 -26.18 41.27
C GLY A 675 4.48 -26.47 40.45
N ILE A 676 3.42 -26.94 41.10
CA ILE A 676 2.14 -27.26 40.49
C ILE A 676 1.01 -26.63 41.29
N THR A 677 -0.14 -26.54 40.68
CA THR A 677 -1.38 -26.16 41.36
C THR A 677 -2.35 -27.33 41.35
N TYR A 678 -3.14 -27.47 42.41
CA TYR A 678 -4.19 -28.47 42.52
C TYR A 678 -5.50 -27.81 42.96
N ASN A 679 -6.50 -27.79 42.09
CA ASN A 679 -7.80 -27.23 42.42
C ASN A 679 -8.63 -28.27 43.20
N VAL A 680 -8.99 -27.95 44.45
CA VAL A 680 -9.89 -28.76 45.26
C VAL A 680 -11.32 -28.25 45.07
N VAL A 681 -12.04 -28.91 44.17
CA VAL A 681 -13.44 -28.62 43.82
C VAL A 681 -14.41 -29.42 44.70
N GLY A 682 -15.58 -28.87 45.00
CA GLY A 682 -16.69 -29.63 45.60
C GLY A 682 -17.27 -30.62 44.59
N ASP A 683 -17.85 -31.74 45.07
CA ASP A 683 -18.41 -32.81 44.23
C ASP A 683 -19.33 -32.29 43.12
N SER A 684 -18.76 -32.17 41.93
CA SER A 684 -19.43 -32.32 40.64
C SER A 684 -18.34 -32.53 39.59
N SER A 685 -18.56 -33.55 38.77
CA SER A 685 -17.73 -34.07 37.69
C SER A 685 -17.12 -33.04 36.73
N ASP A 686 -15.90 -33.38 36.28
CA ASP A 686 -15.26 -33.06 35.00
C ASP A 686 -13.96 -32.23 35.05
N GLN A 687 -13.07 -32.63 34.16
CA GLN A 687 -11.60 -32.47 34.15
C GLN A 687 -11.13 -31.11 33.65
N ASP A 688 -9.90 -30.76 34.05
CA ASP A 688 -8.98 -29.76 33.49
C ASP A 688 -9.44 -28.29 33.39
N GLU A 689 -9.16 -27.48 34.42
CA GLU A 689 -9.20 -26.02 34.32
C GLU A 689 -7.93 -25.47 33.64
N GLU A 690 -8.02 -25.33 32.32
CA GLU A 690 -7.19 -24.40 31.54
C GLU A 690 -7.41 -22.96 32.03
N LYS A 691 -6.32 -22.20 32.15
CA LYS A 691 -6.34 -20.77 32.42
C LYS A 691 -7.01 -20.04 31.24
N LEU A 692 -8.27 -19.65 31.39
CA LEU A 692 -9.08 -19.02 30.33
C LEU A 692 -8.47 -17.71 29.79
N THR A 693 -8.68 -17.44 28.51
CA THR A 693 -8.06 -16.36 27.73
C THR A 693 -8.87 -15.06 27.83
N THR A 694 -8.31 -13.96 28.31
CA THR A 694 -9.05 -12.67 28.38
C THR A 694 -9.26 -12.02 27.01
N ILE A 695 -10.41 -11.40 26.78
CA ILE A 695 -10.70 -10.59 25.57
C ILE A 695 -9.94 -9.25 25.63
N MET A 696 -9.90 -8.63 26.80
CA MET A 696 -9.23 -7.36 27.03
C MET A 696 -7.76 -7.56 27.44
N GLY A 697 -6.91 -6.57 27.15
CA GLY A 697 -5.51 -6.50 27.57
C GLY A 697 -4.56 -6.04 26.47
N GLY A 698 -3.26 -6.00 26.79
CA GLY A 698 -2.22 -5.77 25.80
C GLY A 698 -2.17 -6.90 24.78
N THR A 699 -1.97 -6.54 23.50
CA THR A 699 -1.84 -7.50 22.41
C THR A 699 -0.47 -8.17 22.45
N ALA A 700 -0.44 -9.49 22.23
CA ALA A 700 0.80 -10.27 22.15
C ALA A 700 1.28 -10.51 20.71
N THR A 701 0.50 -10.07 19.71
CA THR A 701 0.83 -10.27 18.29
C THR A 701 1.35 -9.00 17.63
N THR A 702 1.91 -9.15 16.42
CA THR A 702 2.34 -8.06 15.53
C THR A 702 1.57 -8.11 14.21
N VAL A 703 1.62 -7.03 13.44
CA VAL A 703 0.99 -6.97 12.10
C VAL A 703 1.56 -8.06 11.19
N GLU A 704 2.88 -8.29 11.23
CA GLU A 704 3.57 -9.32 10.48
C GLU A 704 3.10 -10.74 10.85
N GLN A 705 2.83 -11.00 12.12
CA GLN A 705 2.33 -12.31 12.57
C GLN A 705 0.88 -12.55 12.10
N MET A 706 0.03 -11.53 12.11
CA MET A 706 -1.31 -11.62 11.55
C MET A 706 -1.28 -11.87 10.03
N MET A 707 -0.38 -11.20 9.31
CA MET A 707 -0.17 -11.45 7.87
C MET A 707 0.27 -12.89 7.60
N ARG A 708 1.32 -13.37 8.28
CA ARG A 708 1.80 -14.76 8.15
C ARG A 708 0.74 -15.78 8.50
N TYR A 709 -0.09 -15.50 9.51
CA TYR A 709 -1.19 -16.37 9.88
C TYR A 709 -2.24 -16.47 8.78
N TYR A 710 -2.63 -15.33 8.19
CA TYR A 710 -3.53 -15.31 7.03
C TYR A 710 -2.95 -16.06 5.83
N GLU A 711 -1.69 -15.78 5.46
CA GLU A 711 -0.99 -16.44 4.36
C GLU A 711 -0.90 -17.96 4.56
N SER A 712 -0.73 -18.42 5.82
CA SER A 712 -0.68 -19.85 6.14
C SER A 712 -1.98 -20.61 5.88
N SER A 713 -3.10 -19.91 5.69
CA SER A 713 -4.37 -20.49 5.28
C SER A 713 -4.42 -20.89 3.79
N GLY A 714 -3.50 -20.37 2.98
CA GLY A 714 -3.46 -20.57 1.53
C GLY A 714 -4.53 -19.80 0.75
N ASN A 715 -5.36 -18.98 1.41
CA ASN A 715 -6.37 -18.17 0.74
C ASN A 715 -5.75 -16.91 0.12
N GLN A 716 -6.24 -16.51 -1.06
CA GLN A 716 -5.82 -15.24 -1.68
C GLN A 716 -6.54 -14.07 -1.03
N TYR A 717 -5.79 -13.01 -0.71
CA TYR A 717 -6.36 -11.80 -0.13
C TYR A 717 -7.27 -11.09 -1.15
N PRO A 718 -8.53 -10.77 -0.81
CA PRO A 718 -9.51 -10.16 -1.73
C PRO A 718 -9.29 -8.64 -1.89
N SER A 719 -8.15 -8.28 -2.47
CA SER A 719 -7.68 -6.90 -2.65
C SER A 719 -8.65 -6.00 -3.40
N GLU A 720 -9.34 -6.51 -4.44
CA GLU A 720 -10.30 -5.70 -5.21
C GLU A 720 -11.53 -5.32 -4.36
N ALA A 721 -12.08 -6.27 -3.60
CA ALA A 721 -13.29 -6.05 -2.81
C ALA A 721 -13.00 -5.18 -1.57
N LEU A 722 -11.94 -5.51 -0.81
CA LEU A 722 -11.57 -4.75 0.39
C LEU A 722 -10.86 -3.43 0.07
N GLY A 723 -10.23 -3.32 -1.11
CA GLY A 723 -9.66 -2.08 -1.61
C GLY A 723 -10.71 -0.98 -1.82
N LYS A 724 -11.94 -1.32 -2.23
CA LYS A 724 -13.06 -0.38 -2.33
C LYS A 724 -13.44 0.24 -0.98
N GLY A 725 -13.18 -0.47 0.13
CA GLY A 725 -13.39 0.00 1.50
C GLY A 725 -12.12 0.51 2.18
N GLY A 726 -11.05 0.80 1.44
CA GLY A 726 -9.83 1.43 1.96
C GLY A 726 -8.72 0.48 2.44
N ALA A 727 -8.85 -0.83 2.25
CA ALA A 727 -7.79 -1.81 2.56
C ALA A 727 -7.34 -2.57 1.30
N PRO A 728 -6.54 -1.94 0.41
CA PRO A 728 -6.12 -2.56 -0.85
C PRO A 728 -5.11 -3.71 -0.65
N THR A 729 -4.43 -3.76 0.49
CA THR A 729 -3.45 -4.82 0.81
C THR A 729 -3.76 -5.55 2.13
N LEU A 730 -3.27 -6.79 2.25
CA LEU A 730 -3.36 -7.57 3.49
C LEU A 730 -2.71 -6.83 4.68
N ARG A 731 -1.61 -6.10 4.42
CA ARG A 731 -0.93 -5.31 5.46
C ARG A 731 -1.81 -4.18 5.97
N ASP A 732 -2.49 -3.45 5.08
CA ASP A 732 -3.41 -2.37 5.47
C ASP A 732 -4.53 -2.91 6.37
N PHE A 733 -5.10 -4.06 6.00
CA PHE A 733 -6.14 -4.74 6.79
C PHE A 733 -5.65 -5.18 8.18
N CYS A 734 -4.51 -5.85 8.26
CA CYS A 734 -3.92 -6.26 9.55
C CYS A 734 -3.53 -5.06 10.41
N GLN A 735 -3.02 -3.98 9.80
CA GLN A 735 -2.68 -2.73 10.48
C GLN A 735 -3.93 -2.06 11.08
N MET A 736 -5.04 -2.01 10.33
CA MET A 736 -6.32 -1.50 10.84
C MET A 736 -6.81 -2.29 12.05
N TYR A 737 -6.76 -3.63 12.02
CA TYR A 737 -7.09 -4.47 13.18
C TYR A 737 -6.23 -4.16 14.40
N TYR A 738 -4.92 -4.06 14.20
CA TYR A 738 -3.99 -3.77 15.28
C TYR A 738 -4.31 -2.44 15.97
N GLU A 739 -4.46 -1.37 15.18
CA GLU A 739 -4.68 -0.02 15.68
C GLU A 739 -6.02 0.12 16.41
N GLU A 740 -7.12 -0.35 15.81
CA GLU A 740 -8.45 -0.24 16.42
C GLU A 740 -8.53 -1.09 17.71
N ALA A 741 -7.87 -2.26 17.74
CA ALA A 741 -7.89 -3.15 18.90
C ALA A 741 -7.10 -2.55 20.06
N VAL A 742 -5.88 -2.08 19.78
CA VAL A 742 -5.02 -1.41 20.77
C VAL A 742 -5.69 -0.14 21.30
N ALA A 743 -6.34 0.65 20.44
CA ALA A 743 -7.06 1.84 20.86
C ALA A 743 -8.13 1.52 21.92
N GLU A 744 -8.94 0.48 21.70
CA GLU A 744 -10.02 0.10 22.62
C GLU A 744 -9.56 -0.80 23.79
N GLY A 745 -8.32 -1.30 23.77
CA GLY A 745 -7.77 -2.23 24.78
C GLY A 745 -8.20 -3.68 24.60
N VAL A 746 -8.69 -4.03 23.41
CA VAL A 746 -9.03 -5.39 23.00
C VAL A 746 -7.76 -6.04 22.42
N LYS A 747 -7.53 -7.33 22.70
CA LYS A 747 -6.38 -8.04 22.14
C LYS A 747 -6.56 -8.24 20.62
N ALA A 748 -5.62 -7.74 19.83
CA ALA A 748 -5.70 -7.80 18.36
C ALA A 748 -5.75 -9.25 17.84
N GLU A 749 -5.00 -10.16 18.47
CA GLU A 749 -5.00 -11.58 18.14
C GLU A 749 -6.38 -12.24 18.30
N VAL A 750 -7.18 -11.80 19.28
CA VAL A 750 -8.55 -12.31 19.52
C VAL A 750 -9.49 -11.79 18.43
N ALA A 751 -9.49 -10.48 18.19
CA ALA A 751 -10.35 -9.86 17.19
C ALA A 751 -10.07 -10.39 15.78
N PHE A 752 -8.79 -10.52 15.43
CA PHE A 752 -8.37 -11.03 14.13
C PHE A 752 -8.69 -12.52 13.96
N ALA A 753 -8.41 -13.36 14.96
CA ALA A 753 -8.76 -14.78 14.92
C ALA A 753 -10.27 -15.00 14.78
N GLN A 754 -11.08 -14.25 15.54
CA GLN A 754 -12.53 -14.28 15.41
C GLN A 754 -12.97 -13.86 14.01
N ALA A 755 -12.39 -12.79 13.44
CA ALA A 755 -12.73 -12.34 12.10
C ALA A 755 -12.47 -13.42 11.04
N MET A 756 -11.36 -14.16 11.15
CA MET A 756 -11.05 -15.26 10.23
C MET A 756 -12.01 -16.44 10.38
N LYS A 757 -12.46 -16.74 11.61
CA LYS A 757 -13.49 -17.74 11.90
C LYS A 757 -14.83 -17.35 11.25
N GLU A 758 -15.28 -16.12 11.47
CA GLU A 758 -16.59 -15.61 11.04
C GLU A 758 -16.69 -15.40 9.52
N SER A 759 -15.62 -14.89 8.90
CA SER A 759 -15.60 -14.60 7.45
C SER A 759 -15.15 -15.79 6.59
N ALA A 760 -14.88 -16.95 7.20
CA ALA A 760 -14.24 -18.09 6.55
C ALA A 760 -12.94 -17.69 5.82
N TRP A 761 -12.04 -17.01 6.54
CA TRP A 761 -10.77 -16.46 6.02
C TRP A 761 -10.97 -15.43 4.90
N LEU A 762 -11.89 -14.50 5.11
CA LEU A 762 -12.28 -13.45 4.15
C LEU A 762 -12.88 -13.95 2.83
N LYS A 763 -13.32 -15.21 2.77
CA LYS A 763 -14.03 -15.74 1.59
C LYS A 763 -15.50 -15.41 1.57
N PHE A 764 -16.10 -15.19 2.75
CA PHE A 764 -17.52 -14.90 2.94
C PHE A 764 -18.43 -15.94 2.23
N GLY A 765 -18.73 -17.04 2.92
CA GLY A 765 -19.57 -18.12 2.40
C GLY A 765 -21.03 -18.11 2.88
N GLY A 766 -21.43 -17.12 3.68
CA GLY A 766 -22.69 -17.09 4.41
C GLY A 766 -23.64 -15.96 4.02
N ILE A 767 -24.45 -15.52 4.98
CA ILE A 767 -25.45 -14.45 4.82
C ILE A 767 -24.77 -13.09 4.61
N VAL A 768 -23.59 -12.87 5.19
CA VAL A 768 -22.81 -11.64 5.06
C VAL A 768 -21.94 -11.67 3.80
N LYS A 769 -21.98 -10.59 3.03
CA LYS A 769 -21.16 -10.37 1.83
C LYS A 769 -19.94 -9.51 2.15
N ILE A 770 -18.87 -9.70 1.38
CA ILE A 770 -17.60 -9.00 1.60
C ILE A 770 -17.72 -7.47 1.48
N GLU A 771 -18.62 -6.97 0.63
CA GLU A 771 -18.87 -5.54 0.41
C GLU A 771 -19.57 -4.87 1.60
N GLN A 772 -20.09 -5.65 2.56
CA GLN A 772 -20.71 -5.13 3.78
C GLN A 772 -19.67 -4.76 4.84
N PHE A 773 -18.40 -5.16 4.64
CA PHE A 773 -17.29 -4.95 5.58
C PHE A 773 -17.61 -5.39 7.02
N ASN A 774 -18.46 -6.41 7.17
CA ASN A 774 -18.88 -6.92 8.47
C ASN A 774 -18.14 -8.23 8.77
N PHE A 775 -16.97 -8.11 9.39
CA PHE A 775 -16.05 -9.23 9.62
C PHE A 775 -16.45 -10.13 10.79
N ALA A 776 -17.49 -9.79 11.54
CA ALA A 776 -17.88 -10.48 12.76
C ALA A 776 -19.35 -10.95 12.76
N GLY A 777 -19.99 -10.93 11.59
CA GLY A 777 -21.36 -11.43 11.46
C GLY A 777 -22.41 -10.59 12.18
N LEU A 778 -22.13 -9.31 12.49
CA LEU A 778 -23.01 -8.48 13.32
C LEU A 778 -24.41 -8.34 12.70
N GLY A 779 -25.41 -8.87 13.37
CA GLY A 779 -26.81 -8.81 12.94
C GLY A 779 -27.22 -9.86 11.90
N ALA A 780 -26.36 -10.82 11.56
CA ALA A 780 -26.74 -11.99 10.75
C ALA A 780 -27.43 -13.03 11.65
N LEU A 781 -28.77 -13.02 11.68
CA LEU A 781 -29.59 -13.99 12.45
C LEU A 781 -30.06 -15.15 11.56
N ASP A 782 -30.28 -16.32 12.18
CA ASP A 782 -30.83 -17.50 11.51
C ASP A 782 -32.22 -17.21 10.91
N GLY A 783 -32.40 -17.58 9.63
CA GLY A 783 -33.67 -17.40 8.90
C GLY A 783 -33.81 -16.10 8.10
N ASN A 784 -32.79 -15.24 8.06
CA ASN A 784 -32.76 -14.03 7.23
C ASN A 784 -32.35 -14.31 5.77
N ALA A 785 -32.79 -13.46 4.83
CA ALA A 785 -32.34 -13.51 3.45
C ALA A 785 -30.88 -13.01 3.31
N GLN A 786 -30.12 -13.54 2.34
CA GLN A 786 -28.71 -13.19 2.13
C GLN A 786 -28.51 -11.67 1.97
N GLY A 787 -27.63 -11.08 2.78
CA GLY A 787 -27.33 -9.64 2.81
C GLY A 787 -28.04 -8.86 3.94
N GLN A 788 -28.98 -9.43 4.69
CA GLN A 788 -29.64 -8.77 5.81
C GLN A 788 -28.81 -8.86 7.11
N ALA A 789 -27.68 -8.15 7.12
CA ALA A 789 -26.79 -7.98 8.28
C ALA A 789 -26.30 -6.51 8.35
N ALA A 790 -25.63 -6.13 9.44
CA ALA A 790 -25.01 -4.81 9.53
C ALA A 790 -24.01 -4.62 8.37
N SER A 791 -23.98 -3.41 7.81
CA SER A 791 -23.06 -3.02 6.74
C SER A 791 -22.40 -1.70 7.10
N PHE A 792 -21.13 -1.56 6.75
CA PHE A 792 -20.31 -0.41 7.12
C PHE A 792 -19.79 0.32 5.87
N SER A 793 -19.48 1.60 6.00
CA SER A 793 -19.04 2.46 4.88
C SER A 793 -17.68 2.05 4.31
N ASP A 794 -16.83 1.50 5.16
CA ASP A 794 -15.44 1.17 4.87
C ASP A 794 -14.95 0.06 5.81
N VAL A 795 -13.81 -0.53 5.46
CA VAL A 795 -13.21 -1.65 6.19
C VAL A 795 -12.88 -1.28 7.63
N ARG A 796 -12.31 -0.09 7.87
CA ARG A 796 -11.89 0.33 9.21
C ARG A 796 -13.09 0.51 10.14
N THR A 797 -14.20 1.06 9.64
CA THR A 797 -15.45 1.20 10.39
C THR A 797 -16.04 -0.16 10.77
N GLY A 798 -15.99 -1.14 9.86
CA GLY A 798 -16.42 -2.51 10.14
C GLY A 798 -15.57 -3.23 11.19
N ILE A 799 -14.24 -3.07 11.11
CA ILE A 799 -13.28 -3.55 12.11
C ILE A 799 -13.58 -2.92 13.48
N ARG A 800 -13.75 -1.59 13.52
CA ARG A 800 -14.09 -0.87 14.74
C ARG A 800 -15.38 -1.38 15.37
N ALA A 801 -16.42 -1.63 14.58
CA ALA A 801 -17.69 -2.16 15.08
C ALA A 801 -17.50 -3.53 15.76
N GLN A 802 -16.72 -4.45 15.16
CA GLN A 802 -16.40 -5.72 15.80
C GLN A 802 -15.68 -5.53 17.14
N ILE A 803 -14.69 -4.64 17.18
CA ILE A 803 -13.85 -4.41 18.35
C ILE A 803 -14.66 -3.79 19.49
N GLN A 804 -15.57 -2.86 19.16
CA GLN A 804 -16.53 -2.33 20.10
C GLN A 804 -17.45 -3.44 20.63
N HIS A 805 -17.93 -4.35 19.78
CA HIS A 805 -18.75 -5.47 20.22
C HIS A 805 -17.98 -6.41 21.16
N LEU A 806 -16.73 -6.75 20.85
CA LEU A 806 -15.86 -7.54 21.73
C LEU A 806 -15.60 -6.83 23.05
N LYS A 807 -15.36 -5.51 23.04
CA LYS A 807 -15.23 -4.71 24.26
C LYS A 807 -16.51 -4.68 25.08
N ALA A 808 -17.68 -4.69 24.44
CA ALA A 808 -18.95 -4.77 25.15
C ALA A 808 -19.04 -6.06 25.98
N TYR A 809 -18.64 -7.19 25.40
CA TYR A 809 -18.56 -8.47 26.10
C TYR A 809 -17.46 -8.52 27.16
N GLY A 810 -16.26 -8.03 26.85
CA GLY A 810 -15.07 -8.17 27.67
C GLY A 810 -14.87 -7.12 28.77
N SER A 811 -15.61 -6.00 28.74
CA SER A 811 -15.42 -4.87 29.66
C SER A 811 -16.70 -4.05 29.90
N ALA A 812 -16.74 -3.42 31.08
CA ALA A 812 -17.73 -2.40 31.44
C ALA A 812 -17.25 -0.97 31.15
N GLU A 813 -15.98 -0.77 30.76
CA GLU A 813 -15.41 0.55 30.47
C GLU A 813 -16.02 1.22 29.24
N ASP A 814 -16.11 2.54 29.24
CA ASP A 814 -16.60 3.29 28.08
C ASP A 814 -15.74 3.08 26.82
N LEU A 815 -16.37 3.21 25.66
CA LEU A 815 -15.68 3.20 24.38
C LEU A 815 -14.75 4.43 24.28
N LYS A 816 -13.55 4.24 23.74
CA LYS A 816 -12.62 5.36 23.52
C LYS A 816 -12.94 6.11 22.23
N SER A 817 -13.53 5.43 21.25
CA SER A 817 -13.99 6.00 19.99
C SER A 817 -15.52 6.10 19.93
N ALA A 818 -16.03 6.89 19.00
CA ALA A 818 -17.47 6.98 18.74
C ALA A 818 -18.06 5.58 18.43
N CYS A 819 -19.20 5.26 19.02
CA CYS A 819 -19.87 3.98 18.84
C CYS A 819 -20.40 3.86 17.40
N VAL A 820 -19.87 2.90 16.64
CA VAL A 820 -20.31 2.54 15.28
C VAL A 820 -20.97 1.17 15.23
N ASP A 821 -20.85 0.37 16.29
CA ASP A 821 -21.54 -0.90 16.42
C ASP A 821 -23.05 -0.69 16.69
N PRO A 822 -23.95 -0.99 15.72
CA PRO A 822 -25.39 -0.78 15.89
C PRO A 822 -26.01 -1.71 16.94
N ARG A 823 -25.28 -2.76 17.37
CA ARG A 823 -25.73 -3.76 18.32
C ARG A 823 -25.12 -3.60 19.71
N PHE A 824 -24.26 -2.59 19.92
CA PHE A 824 -23.55 -2.37 21.18
C PHE A 824 -24.49 -2.32 22.39
N LYS A 825 -25.64 -1.66 22.23
CA LYS A 825 -26.69 -1.53 23.26
C LYS A 825 -27.40 -2.83 23.66
N TYR A 826 -27.29 -3.88 22.84
CA TYR A 826 -27.94 -5.17 23.10
C TYR A 826 -27.03 -6.13 23.88
N VAL A 827 -25.74 -5.82 24.01
CA VAL A 827 -24.80 -6.63 24.77
C VAL A 827 -24.83 -6.18 26.22
N THR A 828 -25.16 -7.09 27.14
CA THR A 828 -24.93 -6.87 28.57
C THR A 828 -23.43 -6.68 28.78
N ARG A 829 -23.03 -5.51 29.25
CA ARG A 829 -21.62 -5.14 29.40
C ARG A 829 -20.88 -6.10 30.35
N ASN A 830 -19.63 -6.44 30.01
CA ASN A 830 -18.77 -7.35 30.79
C ASN A 830 -19.38 -8.75 31.02
N SER A 831 -20.25 -9.21 30.12
CA SER A 831 -20.92 -10.51 30.24
C SER A 831 -20.06 -11.71 29.80
N ALA A 832 -18.95 -11.49 29.09
CA ALA A 832 -18.01 -12.53 28.70
C ALA A 832 -16.57 -12.00 28.80
N LYS A 833 -16.00 -12.06 30.01
CA LYS A 833 -14.62 -11.58 30.28
C LYS A 833 -13.55 -12.38 29.52
N TYR A 834 -13.81 -13.66 29.26
CA TYR A 834 -12.90 -14.59 28.58
C TYR A 834 -13.42 -14.96 27.19
N VAL A 835 -12.51 -15.26 26.26
CA VAL A 835 -12.81 -15.64 24.87
C VAL A 835 -13.65 -16.90 24.83
N GLU A 836 -13.36 -17.86 25.70
CA GLU A 836 -14.08 -19.11 25.88
C GLU A 836 -15.56 -18.86 26.21
N TRP A 837 -15.86 -17.77 26.92
CA TRP A 837 -17.23 -17.35 27.29
C TRP A 837 -17.94 -16.56 26.18
N LEU A 838 -17.33 -16.37 25.01
CA LEU A 838 -18.07 -15.93 23.81
C LEU A 838 -19.02 -17.03 23.31
N GLY A 839 -18.80 -18.30 23.66
CA GLY A 839 -19.80 -19.35 23.47
C GLY A 839 -20.87 -19.31 24.54
N ILE A 840 -22.15 -19.21 24.16
CA ILE A 840 -23.29 -19.14 25.09
C ILE A 840 -23.33 -20.36 26.02
N LYS A 841 -22.95 -21.54 25.52
CA LYS A 841 -22.98 -22.80 26.28
C LYS A 841 -21.85 -22.91 27.30
N GLU A 842 -20.73 -22.25 27.02
CA GLU A 842 -19.53 -22.24 27.86
C GLU A 842 -19.49 -21.04 28.82
N ASN A 843 -20.34 -20.03 28.59
CA ASN A 843 -20.47 -18.88 29.48
C ASN A 843 -21.38 -19.20 30.68
N PRO A 844 -20.90 -19.02 31.93
CA PRO A 844 -21.69 -19.26 33.14
C PRO A 844 -22.98 -18.41 33.24
N ALA A 845 -23.02 -17.25 32.60
CA ALA A 845 -24.18 -16.37 32.59
C ALA A 845 -25.21 -16.73 31.50
N GLY A 846 -24.96 -17.78 30.70
CA GLY A 846 -25.87 -18.22 29.63
C GLY A 846 -26.04 -17.21 28.50
N VAL A 847 -25.08 -16.32 28.34
CA VAL A 847 -25.02 -15.26 27.33
C VAL A 847 -23.70 -15.33 26.59
N GLY A 848 -23.61 -14.79 25.38
CA GLY A 848 -22.41 -14.96 24.56
C GLY A 848 -22.63 -14.46 23.14
N TRP A 849 -21.58 -14.53 22.33
CA TRP A 849 -21.59 -14.15 20.93
C TRP A 849 -22.32 -15.17 20.06
N ALA A 850 -22.07 -16.46 20.28
CA ALA A 850 -22.59 -17.54 19.44
C ALA A 850 -23.16 -18.70 20.28
N SER A 851 -24.17 -19.39 19.75
CA SER A 851 -24.82 -20.56 20.37
C SER A 851 -24.09 -21.89 20.10
N ASP A 852 -23.11 -21.88 19.19
CA ASP A 852 -22.28 -23.01 18.85
C ASP A 852 -21.45 -23.49 20.05
N LYS A 853 -21.41 -24.82 20.24
CA LYS A 853 -20.60 -25.43 21.30
C LYS A 853 -19.12 -25.24 20.99
N ASN A 854 -18.32 -24.93 22.00
CA ASN A 854 -16.89 -24.68 21.91
C ASN A 854 -16.49 -23.52 20.98
N TYR A 855 -17.39 -22.57 20.73
CA TYR A 855 -17.11 -21.41 19.86
C TYR A 855 -15.86 -20.65 20.34
N GLY A 856 -15.85 -20.26 21.62
CA GLY A 856 -14.75 -19.52 22.22
C GLY A 856 -13.43 -20.31 22.26
N TYR A 857 -13.48 -21.60 22.62
CA TYR A 857 -12.30 -22.48 22.61
C TYR A 857 -11.68 -22.60 21.21
N THR A 858 -12.48 -22.62 20.15
CA THR A 858 -11.94 -22.65 18.78
C THR A 858 -11.15 -21.37 18.47
N ILE A 859 -11.62 -20.21 18.95
CA ILE A 859 -10.89 -18.94 18.76
C ILE A 859 -9.57 -18.98 19.54
N VAL A 860 -9.56 -19.56 20.75
CA VAL A 860 -8.34 -19.71 21.56
C VAL A 860 -7.29 -20.56 20.84
N ASP A 861 -7.70 -21.67 20.22
CA ASP A 861 -6.79 -22.49 19.41
C ASP A 861 -6.22 -21.71 18.22
N MET A 862 -7.07 -20.92 17.55
CA MET A 862 -6.63 -20.03 16.47
C MET A 862 -5.63 -18.97 16.96
N VAL A 863 -5.84 -18.40 18.16
CA VAL A 863 -4.91 -17.46 18.80
C VAL A 863 -3.56 -18.11 19.14
N LYS A 864 -3.57 -19.35 19.67
CA LYS A 864 -2.34 -20.12 19.95
C LYS A 864 -1.51 -20.34 18.68
N VAL A 865 -2.16 -20.61 17.55
CA VAL A 865 -1.46 -20.76 16.26
C VAL A 865 -0.94 -19.40 15.75
N LEU A 866 -1.78 -18.36 15.76
CA LEU A 866 -1.43 -17.02 15.30
C LEU A 866 -0.18 -16.49 16.02
N THR A 867 -0.16 -16.57 17.35
CA THR A 867 0.95 -16.06 18.18
C THR A 867 2.25 -16.86 18.05
N SER A 868 2.20 -18.05 17.42
CA SER A 868 3.38 -18.88 17.14
C SER A 868 4.00 -18.67 15.75
N LYS A 869 3.35 -17.90 14.86
CA LYS A 869 3.88 -17.51 13.54
C LYS A 869 4.91 -16.39 13.65
#